data_AF-A0A7X1L034-F1
#
_entry.id   AF-A0A7X1L034-F1
#
_cell.length_a   1.000
_cell.length_b   1.000
_cell.length_c   1.000
_cell.angle_alpha   90.00
_cell.angle_beta   90.00
_cell.angle_gamma   90.00
#
_symmetry.space_group_name_H-M   'P 1'
#
loop_
_entity.id
_entity.type
_entity.pdbx_description
1 polymer ?
#
loop_
_entity_poly.entity_id
_entity_poly.type
_entity_poly.pdbx_seq_one_letter_code
_entity_poly.pdbx_strand_id
1 'polypeptide(L)'
;MPSSLKDYLLYLSVGLCLGASACMAAPEIGNYSLLSRSTTSVMDVQLEPSQRQWIQDRTELILGTSAPDYPPFDLTIRGQDYEGFTADYAGIIGNTLGLPIKIRRYPSREAAIEALENGDVDLLGTANGYEARQANIALSTPYAIDQPVLVTRETETRSLTEGLAGMRLSMVYHYLPLEEVTALYPNAIITPYPSFQNAINAVAFDQADVFLGDTISTHFTINKGYLKNVRMANFGKHEAYGFSFAVKQDNRDLLNLINAVLARVPAREREHIAKRWSAGSDILLTDRKLQLSDREERWLAQHPVVRVAVNEGVAPLTFFDSDGSLRGITADLLELIRLRTGLRFELHRSPSERAMINLIEEDRVDLIAAIAPSVERETHLSFTRPYLESSYVLLSSKNPGSPMNLEQLRGKSLAITENNPLRDDLQREHPGIHLVQTQDAFSAVELLAKGQVEGAVESLIIANYFIAARLFEDQVQISATVGTQQAAVSLATARGAIELSTILDKALLSIAPDELGIINSRWRGYMGPDGSTWRKYQRQLYQLVIGSSLLLLMLLAWNAHMRRQIRQRQKAERALNDQLEFMHTLVNGTPHPIYVRDRDGVLQSCNDSYLGTFNAKREQVIGKTVMQGAMSNAFEAREYQADYQRVVAEGVPMLLDRTLHTGSTMLTIYHWILPYRDSTGEVQGIIGGWIDISDRRQLFDELRAAKERADEANRAKSTFLATMSHEIRT
;
A
#
# COMPACT_ATOMS: atom_id res chain seq x y z
N MET A 1 53.67 1.44 0.00
CA MET A 1 53.26 1.48 1.43
C MET A 1 54.34 0.77 2.24
N PRO A 2 54.91 1.41 3.27
CA PRO A 2 56.07 0.88 3.97
C PRO A 2 55.69 -0.29 4.89
N SER A 3 56.59 -1.27 5.00
CA SER A 3 56.43 -2.53 5.75
C SER A 3 56.10 -2.34 7.24
N SER A 4 56.38 -1.16 7.80
CA SER A 4 56.09 -0.84 9.20
C SER A 4 54.60 -0.79 9.55
N LEU A 5 53.71 -0.63 8.56
CA LEU A 5 52.26 -0.58 8.78
C LEU A 5 51.64 -1.98 8.94
N LYS A 6 52.25 -3.01 8.34
CA LYS A 6 51.79 -4.39 8.47
C LYS A 6 52.06 -4.95 9.87
N ASP A 7 53.24 -4.66 10.42
CA ASP A 7 53.60 -5.14 11.75
C ASP A 7 52.75 -4.43 12.82
N TYR A 8 52.48 -3.14 12.67
CA TYR A 8 51.58 -2.41 13.56
C TYR A 8 50.15 -2.95 13.54
N LEU A 9 49.62 -3.30 12.36
CA LEU A 9 48.30 -3.94 12.23
C LEU A 9 48.28 -5.35 12.82
N LEU A 10 49.38 -6.10 12.72
CA LEU A 10 49.49 -7.44 13.32
C LEU A 10 49.50 -7.34 14.84
N TYR A 11 50.28 -6.42 15.43
CA TYR A 11 50.29 -6.20 16.88
C TYR A 11 48.97 -5.61 17.39
N LEU A 12 48.29 -4.75 16.61
CA LEU A 12 46.95 -4.28 16.96
C LEU A 12 45.93 -5.43 16.93
N SER A 13 46.01 -6.34 15.96
CA SER A 13 45.11 -7.50 15.85
C SER A 13 45.32 -8.53 16.97
N VAL A 14 46.58 -8.76 17.38
CA VAL A 14 46.91 -9.65 18.51
C VAL A 14 46.52 -9.00 19.85
N GLY A 15 46.67 -7.68 19.98
CA GLY A 15 46.21 -6.91 21.14
C GLY A 15 44.68 -6.85 21.27
N LEU A 16 43.95 -6.76 20.14
CA LEU A 16 42.49 -6.84 20.13
C LEU A 16 41.95 -8.24 20.39
N CYS A 17 42.67 -9.30 19.98
CA CYS A 17 42.29 -10.67 20.30
C CYS A 17 42.59 -11.06 21.77
N LEU A 18 43.61 -10.48 22.40
CA LEU A 18 43.92 -10.71 23.81
C LEU A 18 43.10 -9.82 24.78
N GLY A 19 42.54 -8.71 24.30
CA GLY A 19 41.61 -7.85 25.05
C GLY A 19 40.13 -8.26 24.94
N ALA A 20 39.82 -9.26 24.10
CA ALA A 20 38.46 -9.76 23.88
C ALA A 20 38.20 -11.11 24.58
N SER A 21 38.93 -11.43 25.64
CA SER A 21 38.36 -12.24 26.73
C SER A 21 37.36 -11.36 27.50
N ALA A 22 36.28 -10.98 26.81
CA ALA A 22 35.06 -10.63 27.50
C ALA A 22 34.76 -11.82 28.42
N CYS A 23 34.71 -11.58 29.73
CA CYS A 23 33.95 -12.45 30.61
C CYS A 23 32.60 -12.66 29.92
N MET A 24 32.39 -13.80 29.26
CA MET A 24 31.04 -14.32 29.11
C MET A 24 30.57 -14.50 30.54
N ALA A 25 29.82 -13.51 31.04
CA ALA A 25 29.06 -13.68 32.26
C ALA A 25 28.32 -15.00 32.08
N ALA A 26 28.53 -15.93 33.02
CA ALA A 26 27.78 -17.17 33.02
C ALA A 26 26.30 -16.80 32.86
N PRO A 27 25.54 -17.47 31.97
CA PRO A 27 24.13 -17.17 31.79
C PRO A 27 23.44 -17.17 33.16
N GLU A 28 22.86 -16.03 33.55
CA GLU A 28 22.29 -15.86 34.88
C GLU A 28 21.12 -16.84 35.07
N ILE A 29 21.27 -17.73 36.05
CA ILE A 29 20.19 -18.57 36.55
C ILE A 29 19.19 -17.66 37.26
N GLY A 30 17.98 -17.55 36.71
CA GLY A 30 16.94 -16.69 37.26
C GLY A 30 16.03 -17.47 38.23
N ASN A 31 15.76 -16.91 39.40
CA ASN A 31 14.72 -17.41 40.31
C ASN A 31 13.39 -16.73 39.98
N TYR A 32 12.32 -17.51 39.90
CA TYR A 32 10.98 -17.04 39.57
C TYR A 32 9.95 -17.50 40.62
N SER A 33 8.90 -16.71 40.77
CA SER A 33 7.73 -16.99 41.61
C SER A 33 6.70 -17.75 40.79
N LEU A 34 6.20 -18.86 41.32
CA LEU A 34 5.14 -19.63 40.69
C LEU A 34 3.80 -18.86 40.77
N LEU A 35 3.21 -18.54 39.62
CA LEU A 35 1.87 -17.97 39.50
C LEU A 35 0.90 -19.03 38.98
N SER A 36 0.40 -19.87 39.89
CA SER A 36 -0.69 -20.83 39.57
C SER A 36 -2.05 -20.17 39.70
N ARG A 37 -2.90 -20.33 38.69
CA ARG A 37 -4.30 -19.85 38.68
C ARG A 37 -5.28 -20.94 39.11
N SER A 38 -4.80 -22.16 39.35
CA SER A 38 -5.61 -23.28 39.79
C SER A 38 -5.63 -23.36 41.31
N THR A 39 -6.82 -23.12 41.88
CA THR A 39 -7.09 -23.23 43.32
C THR A 39 -7.84 -24.53 43.57
N THR A 40 -7.15 -25.66 43.61
CA THR A 40 -7.78 -26.90 44.08
C THR A 40 -7.90 -26.88 45.60
N SER A 41 -9.08 -27.23 46.13
CA SER A 41 -9.22 -27.61 47.53
C SER A 41 -8.25 -28.73 47.88
N VAL A 42 -7.82 -28.81 49.14
CA VAL A 42 -6.92 -29.87 49.64
C VAL A 42 -7.44 -31.23 49.16
N MET A 43 -6.70 -31.87 48.25
CA MET A 43 -7.02 -33.21 47.77
C MET A 43 -6.44 -34.21 48.77
N ASP A 44 -7.27 -35.11 49.27
CA ASP A 44 -6.78 -36.20 50.10
C ASP A 44 -6.13 -37.26 49.20
N VAL A 45 -4.80 -37.33 49.27
CA VAL A 45 -3.98 -38.30 48.56
C VAL A 45 -3.50 -39.32 49.59
N GLN A 46 -3.79 -40.60 49.37
CA GLN A 46 -3.28 -41.65 50.25
C GLN A 46 -1.77 -41.81 50.02
N LEU A 47 -1.00 -41.42 51.04
CA LEU A 47 0.47 -41.49 51.01
C LEU A 47 0.98 -42.71 51.78
N GLU A 48 1.89 -43.44 51.16
CA GLU A 48 2.68 -44.49 51.80
C GLU A 48 3.58 -43.90 52.90
N PRO A 49 3.99 -44.70 53.90
CA PRO A 49 4.87 -44.22 54.98
C PRO A 49 6.19 -43.60 54.46
N SER A 50 6.81 -44.18 53.43
CA SER A 50 8.05 -43.64 52.82
C SER A 50 7.81 -42.26 52.20
N GLN A 51 6.67 -42.07 51.55
CA GLN A 51 6.29 -40.81 50.91
C GLN A 51 6.01 -39.71 51.93
N ARG A 52 5.36 -40.03 53.05
CA ARG A 52 5.14 -39.05 54.14
C ARG A 52 6.45 -38.61 54.76
N GLN A 53 7.37 -39.54 54.99
CA GLN A 53 8.69 -39.24 55.50
C GLN A 53 9.47 -38.37 54.49
N TRP A 54 9.43 -38.71 53.21
CA TRP A 54 10.06 -37.93 52.14
C TRP A 54 9.57 -36.48 52.10
N ILE A 55 8.26 -36.25 52.29
CA ILE A 55 7.68 -34.89 52.36
C ILE A 55 8.14 -34.18 53.64
N GLN A 56 8.15 -34.86 54.79
CA GLN A 56 8.57 -34.27 56.07
C GLN A 56 10.03 -33.83 56.08
N ASP A 57 10.88 -34.52 55.33
CA ASP A 57 12.31 -34.20 55.19
C ASP A 57 12.55 -33.01 54.24
N ARG A 58 11.50 -32.41 53.68
CA ARG A 58 11.59 -31.32 52.70
C ARG A 58 10.79 -30.10 53.09
N THR A 59 11.30 -28.94 52.70
CA THR A 59 10.66 -27.64 52.93
C THR A 59 10.08 -27.03 51.66
N GLU A 60 10.56 -27.45 50.49
CA GLU A 60 10.17 -26.92 49.18
C GLU A 60 10.50 -27.92 48.07
N LEU A 61 9.96 -27.69 46.89
CA LEU A 61 10.34 -28.36 45.65
C LEU A 61 10.87 -27.33 44.65
N ILE A 62 11.97 -27.66 43.99
CA ILE A 62 12.59 -26.80 42.98
C ILE A 62 12.23 -27.33 41.59
N LEU A 63 11.37 -26.60 40.88
CA LEU A 63 11.01 -26.86 39.49
C LEU A 63 11.96 -26.13 38.55
N GLY A 64 12.68 -26.88 37.72
CA GLY A 64 13.51 -26.35 36.65
C GLY A 64 12.72 -26.05 35.38
N THR A 65 13.01 -24.91 34.76
CA THR A 65 12.51 -24.50 33.43
C THR A 65 13.67 -23.96 32.59
N SER A 66 13.45 -23.71 31.30
CA SER A 66 14.51 -23.28 30.37
C SER A 66 14.08 -22.07 29.54
N ALA A 67 15.06 -21.29 29.09
CA ALA A 67 14.89 -20.33 28.01
C ALA A 67 15.22 -21.00 26.65
N PRO A 68 14.61 -20.55 25.55
CA PRO A 68 13.42 -19.71 25.47
C PRO A 68 12.17 -20.38 26.03
N ASP A 69 11.13 -19.58 26.31
CA ASP A 69 9.84 -20.08 26.80
C ASP A 69 9.17 -21.04 25.81
N TYR A 70 8.38 -21.98 26.35
CA TYR A 70 7.57 -22.93 25.59
C TYR A 70 6.07 -22.65 25.79
N PRO A 71 5.50 -21.63 25.14
CA PRO A 71 4.11 -21.23 25.35
C PRO A 71 3.13 -22.30 24.82
N PRO A 72 1.98 -22.56 25.47
CA PRO A 72 1.50 -21.95 26.72
C PRO A 72 1.95 -22.70 27.99
N PHE A 73 2.87 -23.66 27.91
CA PHE A 73 3.32 -24.45 29.05
C PHE A 73 4.17 -23.66 30.04
N ASP A 74 5.20 -22.99 29.51
CA ASP A 74 6.12 -22.13 30.22
C ASP A 74 6.00 -20.70 29.69
N LEU A 75 5.68 -19.74 30.55
CA LEU A 75 5.56 -18.33 30.21
C LEU A 75 6.19 -17.45 31.29
N THR A 76 7.02 -16.51 30.86
CA THR A 76 7.66 -15.49 31.71
C THR A 76 7.33 -14.08 31.19
N ILE A 77 6.05 -13.66 31.32
CA ILE A 77 5.52 -12.47 30.62
C ILE A 77 5.96 -11.15 31.27
N ARG A 78 6.07 -11.06 32.61
CA ARG A 78 6.53 -9.85 33.33
C ARG A 78 7.26 -10.19 34.63
N GLY A 79 8.37 -9.49 34.89
CA GLY A 79 9.10 -9.59 36.15
C GLY A 79 9.74 -10.96 36.37
N GLN A 80 9.53 -11.52 37.56
CA GLN A 80 9.99 -12.86 37.96
C GLN A 80 8.82 -13.84 38.10
N ASP A 81 7.68 -13.60 37.45
CA ASP A 81 6.53 -14.51 37.53
C ASP A 81 6.62 -15.60 36.45
N TYR A 82 6.41 -16.85 36.87
CA TYR A 82 6.30 -18.03 36.01
C TYR A 82 4.86 -18.51 35.99
N GLU A 83 4.25 -18.48 34.81
CA GLU A 83 2.88 -18.90 34.57
C GLU A 83 2.79 -19.86 33.37
N GLY A 84 1.62 -20.45 33.15
CA GLY A 84 1.39 -21.37 32.04
C GLY A 84 0.69 -22.64 32.46
N PHE A 85 0.54 -23.55 31.50
CA PHE A 85 -0.08 -24.86 31.70
C PHE A 85 0.69 -25.68 32.74
N THR A 86 2.02 -25.71 32.65
CA THR A 86 2.89 -26.42 33.59
C THR A 86 2.85 -25.78 34.98
N ALA A 87 2.79 -24.45 35.05
CA ALA A 87 2.67 -23.70 36.30
C ALA A 87 1.38 -24.05 37.07
N ASP A 88 0.26 -24.22 36.37
CA ASP A 88 -1.01 -24.58 37.01
C ASP A 88 -0.93 -25.95 37.69
N TYR A 89 -0.40 -26.97 37.00
CA TYR A 89 -0.20 -28.30 37.58
C TYR A 89 0.87 -28.32 38.68
N ALA A 90 1.95 -27.55 38.54
CA ALA A 90 2.96 -27.40 39.59
C ALA A 90 2.34 -26.80 40.86
N GLY A 91 1.43 -25.83 40.72
CA GLY A 91 0.70 -25.25 41.84
C GLY A 91 -0.22 -26.26 42.53
N ILE A 92 -0.91 -27.10 41.75
CA ILE A 92 -1.72 -28.21 42.30
C ILE A 92 -0.85 -29.18 43.11
N ILE A 93 0.32 -29.56 42.58
CA ILE A 93 1.27 -30.44 43.27
C ILE A 93 1.74 -29.80 44.57
N GLY A 94 2.22 -28.56 44.53
CA GLY A 94 2.71 -27.87 45.72
C GLY A 94 1.65 -27.70 46.80
N ASN A 95 0.44 -27.29 46.41
CA ASN A 95 -0.68 -27.12 47.34
C ASN A 95 -1.14 -28.45 47.95
N THR A 96 -1.14 -29.54 47.18
CA THR A 96 -1.60 -30.87 47.65
C THR A 96 -0.58 -31.51 48.57
N LEU A 97 0.72 -31.37 48.28
CA LEU A 97 1.80 -31.92 49.08
C LEU A 97 2.17 -31.04 50.28
N GLY A 98 1.67 -29.81 50.34
CA GLY A 98 2.07 -28.83 51.36
C GLY A 98 3.51 -28.34 51.20
N LEU A 99 4.09 -28.47 49.99
CA LEU A 99 5.45 -28.07 49.67
C LEU A 99 5.41 -26.90 48.66
N PRO A 100 5.89 -25.69 49.01
CA PRO A 100 5.96 -24.58 48.07
C PRO A 100 6.89 -24.94 46.90
N ILE A 101 6.49 -24.57 45.68
CA ILE A 101 7.30 -24.75 44.48
C ILE A 101 8.10 -23.47 44.21
N LYS A 102 9.42 -23.60 44.11
CA LYS A 102 10.32 -22.55 43.61
C LYS A 102 10.71 -22.82 42.17
N ILE A 103 10.77 -21.77 41.36
CA ILE A 103 11.10 -21.91 39.94
C ILE A 103 12.54 -21.46 39.71
N ARG A 104 13.30 -22.30 39.02
CA ARG A 104 14.66 -21.97 38.58
C ARG A 104 14.77 -22.10 37.08
N ARG A 105 15.15 -21.00 36.42
CA ARG A 105 15.25 -20.94 34.97
C ARG A 105 16.70 -21.06 34.50
N TYR A 106 16.91 -21.95 33.54
CA TYR A 106 18.20 -22.26 32.92
C TYR A 106 18.27 -21.69 31.49
N PRO A 107 19.48 -21.47 30.94
CA PRO A 107 19.66 -20.89 29.61
C PRO A 107 19.24 -21.77 28.43
N SER A 108 19.22 -23.09 28.63
CA SER A 108 18.79 -24.06 27.63
C SER A 108 18.13 -25.26 28.30
N ARG A 109 17.48 -26.11 27.51
CA ARG A 109 16.84 -27.31 28.02
C ARG A 109 17.88 -28.32 28.53
N GLU A 110 19.00 -28.46 27.83
CA GLU A 110 20.14 -29.30 28.24
C GLU A 110 20.68 -28.89 29.62
N ALA A 111 20.82 -27.58 29.87
CA ALA A 111 21.29 -27.10 31.17
C ALA A 111 20.30 -27.39 32.30
N ALA A 112 19.00 -27.39 32.02
CA ALA A 112 17.97 -27.79 32.98
C ALA A 112 18.01 -29.30 33.27
N ILE A 113 18.22 -30.12 32.24
CA ILE A 113 18.44 -31.56 32.34
C ILE A 113 19.66 -31.88 33.20
N GLU A 114 20.80 -31.24 32.93
CA GLU A 114 22.04 -31.44 33.68
C GLU A 114 21.83 -31.08 35.16
N ALA A 115 21.12 -29.98 35.42
CA ALA A 115 20.74 -29.59 36.78
C ALA A 115 19.85 -30.62 37.49
N LEU A 116 18.94 -31.29 36.78
CA LEU A 116 18.12 -32.37 37.34
C LEU A 116 18.99 -33.59 37.69
N GLU A 117 19.91 -33.98 36.80
CA GLU A 117 20.81 -35.11 37.03
C GLU A 117 21.75 -34.86 38.23
N ASN A 118 22.24 -33.62 38.36
CA ASN A 118 23.07 -33.16 39.47
C ASN A 118 22.30 -32.99 40.79
N GLY A 119 20.95 -32.92 40.74
CA GLY A 119 20.10 -32.69 41.90
C GLY A 119 20.00 -31.22 42.33
N ASP A 120 20.37 -30.29 41.44
CA ASP A 120 20.19 -28.85 41.67
C ASP A 120 18.71 -28.43 41.59
N VAL A 121 17.91 -29.20 40.84
CA VAL A 121 16.44 -29.12 40.77
C VAL A 121 15.84 -30.49 41.06
N ASP A 122 14.62 -30.51 41.57
CA ASP A 122 13.93 -31.75 41.96
C ASP A 122 13.14 -32.36 40.82
N LEU A 123 12.59 -31.50 39.96
CA LEU A 123 11.77 -31.87 38.82
C LEU A 123 11.91 -30.84 37.69
N LEU A 124 11.67 -31.29 36.46
CA LEU A 124 11.50 -30.43 35.29
C LEU A 124 10.06 -30.49 34.82
N GLY A 125 9.55 -29.33 34.41
CA GLY A 125 8.25 -29.20 33.77
C GLY A 125 8.34 -29.35 32.25
N THR A 126 7.19 -29.47 31.59
CA THR A 126 7.08 -29.50 30.12
C THR A 126 7.97 -30.58 29.50
N ALA A 127 8.15 -31.70 30.21
CA ALA A 127 8.96 -32.82 29.72
C ALA A 127 8.12 -33.69 28.80
N ASN A 128 8.72 -34.20 27.73
CA ASN A 128 8.04 -34.93 26.67
C ASN A 128 8.95 -36.07 26.15
N GLY A 129 8.72 -36.53 24.91
CA GLY A 129 9.52 -37.58 24.29
C GLY A 129 11.03 -37.28 24.22
N TYR A 130 11.44 -36.00 24.28
CA TYR A 130 12.84 -35.59 24.32
C TYR A 130 13.56 -36.08 25.59
N GLU A 131 12.95 -35.88 26.78
CA GLU A 131 13.52 -36.35 28.04
C GLU A 131 13.33 -37.85 28.26
N ALA A 132 12.27 -38.45 27.70
CA ALA A 132 11.94 -39.87 27.87
C ALA A 132 13.08 -40.84 27.47
N ARG A 133 14.00 -40.39 26.62
CA ARG A 133 15.15 -41.17 26.13
C ARG A 133 16.38 -41.10 27.03
N GLN A 134 16.39 -40.24 28.04
CA GLN A 134 17.55 -40.10 28.92
C GLN A 134 17.58 -41.19 29.99
N ALA A 135 18.72 -41.87 30.11
CA ALA A 135 18.86 -43.03 31.00
C ALA A 135 18.58 -42.73 32.48
N ASN A 136 18.84 -41.50 32.92
CA ASN A 136 18.72 -41.11 34.33
C ASN A 136 17.46 -40.28 34.64
N ILE A 137 16.49 -40.22 33.73
CA ILE A 137 15.26 -39.43 33.89
C ILE A 137 14.03 -40.35 33.82
N ALA A 138 13.14 -40.21 34.79
CA ALA A 138 11.80 -40.79 34.78
C ALA A 138 10.75 -39.71 34.50
N LEU A 139 9.75 -40.05 33.67
CA LEU A 139 8.60 -39.18 33.43
C LEU A 139 7.40 -39.60 34.29
N SER A 140 6.69 -38.61 34.82
CA SER A 140 5.36 -38.80 35.42
C SER A 140 4.35 -39.24 34.38
N THR A 141 3.16 -39.65 34.84
CA THR A 141 1.98 -39.69 33.96
C THR A 141 1.77 -38.31 33.32
N PRO A 142 1.39 -38.24 32.04
CA PRO A 142 1.23 -36.97 31.36
C PRO A 142 0.07 -36.17 31.97
N TYR A 143 0.32 -34.90 32.27
CA TYR A 143 -0.71 -33.96 32.71
C TYR A 143 -1.34 -33.20 31.55
N ALA A 144 -0.68 -33.20 30.38
CA ALA A 144 -1.26 -32.75 29.12
C ALA A 144 -1.00 -33.81 28.06
N ILE A 145 -2.02 -34.15 27.29
CA ILE A 145 -1.90 -35.14 26.23
C ILE A 145 -1.57 -34.38 24.95
N ASP A 146 -0.49 -34.80 24.31
CA ASP A 146 -0.04 -34.21 23.06
C ASP A 146 -0.47 -35.10 21.90
N GLN A 147 -0.78 -34.48 20.77
CA GLN A 147 -0.85 -35.16 19.49
C GLN A 147 0.01 -34.35 18.51
N PRO A 148 1.13 -34.89 18.01
CA PRO A 148 1.99 -34.17 17.10
C PRO A 148 1.22 -33.72 15.84
N VAL A 149 1.46 -32.49 15.38
CA VAL A 149 0.79 -31.90 14.21
C VAL A 149 1.81 -31.37 13.21
N LEU A 150 1.43 -31.44 11.94
CA LEU A 150 2.11 -30.84 10.80
C LEU A 150 1.39 -29.55 10.42
N VAL A 151 2.12 -28.43 10.44
CA VAL A 151 1.62 -27.10 10.10
C VAL A 151 2.23 -26.67 8.78
N THR A 152 1.41 -26.12 7.89
CA THR A 152 1.87 -25.57 6.61
C THR A 152 1.34 -24.17 6.41
N ARG A 153 1.82 -23.49 5.36
CA ARG A 153 1.11 -22.31 4.85
C ARG A 153 -0.27 -22.71 4.30
N GLU A 154 -1.20 -21.77 4.29
CA GLU A 154 -2.54 -21.99 3.72
C GLU A 154 -2.50 -22.33 2.21
N THR A 155 -1.49 -21.85 1.50
CA THR A 155 -1.30 -22.10 0.07
C THR A 155 -0.59 -23.42 -0.25
N GLU A 156 -0.13 -24.15 0.76
CA GLU A 156 0.54 -25.43 0.56
C GLU A 156 -0.45 -26.53 0.15
N THR A 157 -0.14 -27.22 -0.94
CA THR A 157 -0.99 -28.25 -1.55
C THR A 157 -0.31 -29.62 -1.67
N ARG A 158 1.00 -29.69 -1.40
CA ARG A 158 1.76 -30.95 -1.46
C ARG A 158 1.26 -31.96 -0.41
N SER A 159 1.37 -33.26 -0.74
CA SER A 159 0.93 -34.37 0.10
C SER A 159 1.81 -34.49 1.35
N LEU A 160 1.19 -34.42 2.54
CA LEU A 160 1.89 -34.58 3.83
C LEU A 160 2.00 -36.04 4.29
N THR A 161 1.36 -36.98 3.58
CA THR A 161 1.33 -38.41 3.95
C THR A 161 2.46 -39.22 3.33
N GLU A 162 3.05 -38.73 2.25
CA GLU A 162 4.15 -39.37 1.48
C GLU A 162 5.53 -39.11 2.09
N GLY A 163 5.61 -39.05 3.42
CA GLY A 163 6.89 -38.98 4.14
C GLY A 163 7.66 -37.66 3.95
N LEU A 164 6.98 -36.60 3.47
CA LEU A 164 7.54 -35.25 3.34
C LEU A 164 8.79 -35.17 2.45
N ALA A 165 8.88 -36.02 1.42
CA ALA A 165 10.04 -36.11 0.56
C ALA A 165 10.41 -34.75 -0.09
N GLY A 166 11.65 -34.30 0.14
CA GLY A 166 12.17 -33.03 -0.37
C GLY A 166 11.61 -31.77 0.30
N MET A 167 10.75 -31.90 1.31
CA MET A 167 10.20 -30.76 2.05
C MET A 167 11.13 -30.37 3.20
N ARG A 168 11.23 -29.07 3.48
CA ARG A 168 11.94 -28.51 4.64
C ARG A 168 11.03 -28.62 5.87
N LEU A 169 11.40 -29.48 6.82
CA LEU A 169 10.67 -29.71 8.06
C LEU A 169 11.33 -28.93 9.20
N SER A 170 10.66 -27.91 9.74
CA SER A 170 11.09 -27.24 10.97
C SER A 170 10.49 -27.93 12.20
N MET A 171 11.24 -27.96 13.30
CA MET A 171 10.74 -28.41 14.61
C MET A 171 11.51 -27.72 15.74
N VAL A 172 11.00 -27.76 16.96
CA VAL A 172 11.77 -27.33 18.14
C VAL A 172 12.75 -28.43 18.51
N TYR A 173 14.01 -28.08 18.83
CA TYR A 173 15.06 -29.07 19.11
C TYR A 173 14.72 -30.02 20.26
N HIS A 174 13.98 -29.53 21.27
CA HIS A 174 13.61 -30.28 22.48
C HIS A 174 12.13 -30.75 22.50
N TYR A 175 11.52 -30.94 21.32
CA TYR A 175 10.15 -31.45 21.24
C TYR A 175 10.10 -32.99 21.11
N LEU A 176 10.79 -33.53 20.10
CA LEU A 176 10.89 -34.97 19.87
C LEU A 176 12.34 -35.34 19.57
N PRO A 177 12.79 -36.57 19.88
CA PRO A 177 14.13 -37.02 19.54
C PRO A 177 14.37 -36.94 18.03
N LEU A 178 15.43 -36.26 17.62
CA LEU A 178 15.74 -36.03 16.21
C LEU A 178 15.88 -37.35 15.43
N GLU A 179 16.44 -38.39 16.05
CA GLU A 179 16.60 -39.72 15.46
C GLU A 179 15.24 -40.36 15.10
N GLU A 180 14.23 -40.19 15.96
CA GLU A 180 12.89 -40.73 15.75
C GLU A 180 12.18 -40.00 14.61
N VAL A 181 12.28 -38.67 14.59
CA VAL A 181 11.74 -37.84 13.50
C VAL A 181 12.43 -38.17 12.17
N THR A 182 13.74 -38.38 12.19
CA THR A 182 14.53 -38.76 11.00
C THR A 182 14.16 -40.15 10.49
N ALA A 183 13.90 -41.10 11.39
CA ALA A 183 13.45 -42.44 11.01
C ALA A 183 12.06 -42.43 10.37
N LEU A 184 11.16 -41.55 10.83
CA LEU A 184 9.80 -41.43 10.31
C LEU A 184 9.69 -40.59 9.02
N TYR A 185 10.59 -39.62 8.84
CA TYR A 185 10.65 -38.75 7.66
C TYR A 185 12.05 -38.73 7.03
N PRO A 186 12.55 -39.90 6.53
CA PRO A 186 13.93 -40.03 6.07
C PRO A 186 14.26 -39.19 4.83
N ASN A 187 13.25 -38.76 4.08
CA ASN A 187 13.41 -37.97 2.86
C ASN A 187 13.14 -36.47 3.07
N ALA A 188 12.85 -36.03 4.30
CA ALA A 188 12.64 -34.63 4.63
C ALA A 188 13.95 -33.93 5.01
N ILE A 189 14.04 -32.63 4.76
CA ILE A 189 15.18 -31.80 5.20
C ILE A 189 14.83 -31.23 6.57
N ILE A 190 15.23 -31.92 7.64
CA ILE A 190 14.86 -31.58 9.01
C ILE A 190 15.79 -30.51 9.58
N THR A 191 15.22 -29.42 10.09
CA THR A 191 15.95 -28.32 10.73
C THR A 191 15.38 -28.06 12.14
N PRO A 192 16.12 -28.39 13.21
CA PRO A 192 15.73 -28.02 14.56
C PRO A 192 15.97 -26.52 14.80
N TYR A 193 15.04 -25.89 15.53
CA TYR A 193 15.07 -24.47 15.89
C TYR A 193 15.13 -24.28 17.41
N PRO A 194 15.73 -23.17 17.88
CA PRO A 194 15.94 -22.92 19.31
C PRO A 194 14.66 -22.58 20.10
N SER A 195 13.57 -22.23 19.44
CA SER A 195 12.29 -21.92 20.09
C SER A 195 11.09 -22.33 19.25
N PHE A 196 9.96 -22.54 19.92
CA PHE A 196 8.67 -22.79 19.27
C PHE A 196 8.32 -21.69 18.26
N GLN A 197 8.51 -20.43 18.66
CA GLN A 197 8.22 -19.28 17.80
C GLN A 197 9.10 -19.25 16.55
N ASN A 198 10.40 -19.55 16.67
CA ASN A 198 11.28 -19.61 15.51
C ASN A 198 10.90 -20.74 14.56
N ALA A 199 10.55 -21.92 15.09
CA ALA A 199 10.21 -23.09 14.30
C ALA A 199 8.94 -22.88 13.45
N ILE A 200 7.87 -22.33 14.05
CA ILE A 200 6.62 -22.06 13.32
C ILE A 200 6.74 -20.85 12.37
N ASN A 201 7.50 -19.82 12.77
CA ASN A 201 7.77 -18.66 11.91
C ASN A 201 8.52 -19.04 10.65
N ALA A 202 9.38 -20.07 10.70
CA ALA A 202 10.09 -20.54 9.53
C ALA A 202 9.11 -20.95 8.40
N VAL A 203 7.98 -21.58 8.74
CA VAL A 203 6.94 -21.90 7.76
C VAL A 203 6.19 -20.65 7.29
N ALA A 204 5.82 -19.77 8.22
CA ALA A 204 5.12 -18.54 7.90
C ALA A 204 5.91 -17.61 6.97
N PHE A 205 7.24 -17.63 7.05
CA PHE A 205 8.15 -16.79 6.26
C PHE A 205 8.89 -17.55 5.14
N ASP A 206 8.38 -18.72 4.75
CA ASP A 206 8.91 -19.52 3.63
C ASP A 206 10.37 -19.99 3.76
N GLN A 207 10.86 -20.07 5.00
CA GLN A 207 12.15 -20.68 5.34
C GLN A 207 12.04 -22.21 5.53
N ALA A 208 10.84 -22.69 5.88
CA ALA A 208 10.46 -24.09 5.93
C ALA A 208 9.13 -24.30 5.17
N ASP A 209 8.86 -25.54 4.79
CA ASP A 209 7.62 -25.93 4.10
C ASP A 209 6.59 -26.48 5.09
N VAL A 210 7.06 -27.21 6.11
CA VAL A 210 6.24 -27.87 7.13
C VAL A 210 6.87 -27.64 8.50
N PHE A 211 6.04 -27.41 9.52
CA PHE A 211 6.44 -27.37 10.92
C PHE A 211 5.85 -28.57 11.65
N LEU A 212 6.68 -29.30 12.38
CA LEU A 212 6.27 -30.35 13.31
C LEU A 212 6.31 -29.81 14.74
N GLY A 213 5.15 -29.76 15.37
CA GLY A 213 5.01 -29.29 16.75
C GLY A 213 3.89 -30.01 17.49
N ASP A 214 3.81 -29.77 18.80
CA ASP A 214 2.70 -30.25 19.61
C ASP A 214 1.43 -29.48 19.30
N THR A 215 0.30 -30.14 19.52
CA THR A 215 -1.01 -29.58 19.22
C THR A 215 -1.33 -28.34 20.08
N ILE A 216 -0.96 -28.36 21.35
CA ILE A 216 -1.40 -27.38 22.36
C ILE A 216 -0.76 -26.03 22.08
N SER A 217 0.57 -26.01 21.97
CA SER A 217 1.38 -24.84 21.65
C SER A 217 1.13 -24.34 20.23
N THR A 218 0.93 -25.24 19.27
CA THR A 218 0.61 -24.85 17.89
C THR A 218 -0.70 -24.09 17.85
N HIS A 219 -1.74 -24.67 18.43
CA HIS A 219 -3.07 -24.08 18.44
C HIS A 219 -3.09 -22.75 19.20
N PHE A 220 -2.46 -22.69 20.38
CA PHE A 220 -2.28 -21.44 21.14
C PHE A 220 -1.62 -20.34 20.30
N THR A 221 -0.55 -20.69 19.57
CA THR A 221 0.23 -19.73 18.77
C THR A 221 -0.54 -19.21 17.56
N ILE A 222 -1.23 -20.10 16.83
CA ILE A 222 -2.05 -19.72 15.67
C ILE A 222 -3.22 -18.82 16.11
N ASN A 223 -3.91 -19.18 17.20
CA ASN A 223 -5.06 -18.40 17.68
C ASN A 223 -4.69 -17.07 18.34
N LYS A 224 -3.46 -16.89 18.80
CA LYS A 224 -2.96 -15.57 19.22
C LYS A 224 -2.99 -14.54 18.08
N GLY A 225 -3.10 -15.00 16.82
CA GLY A 225 -3.49 -14.18 15.68
C GLY A 225 -2.36 -13.47 14.95
N TYR A 226 -1.10 -13.73 15.30
CA TYR A 226 0.06 -13.11 14.64
C TYR A 226 0.42 -13.73 13.29
N LEU A 227 0.13 -15.02 13.10
CA LEU A 227 0.45 -15.77 11.88
C LEU A 227 -0.85 -16.18 11.18
N LYS A 228 -1.39 -15.28 10.34
CA LYS A 228 -2.66 -15.50 9.62
C LYS A 228 -2.54 -16.41 8.40
N ASN A 229 -1.33 -16.77 8.01
CA ASN A 229 -1.02 -17.49 6.77
C ASN A 229 -0.62 -18.95 6.98
N VAL A 230 -0.75 -19.49 8.20
CA VAL A 230 -0.41 -20.87 8.55
C VAL A 230 -1.64 -21.62 9.11
N ARG A 231 -1.68 -22.94 8.90
CA ARG A 231 -2.74 -23.84 9.37
C ARG A 231 -2.20 -25.19 9.80
N MET A 232 -2.87 -25.86 10.74
CA MET A 232 -2.54 -27.24 11.17
C MET A 232 -2.97 -28.27 10.11
N ALA A 233 -2.17 -28.51 9.08
CA ALA A 233 -2.57 -29.27 7.90
C ALA A 233 -2.70 -30.80 8.07
N ASN A 234 -2.09 -31.43 9.08
CA ASN A 234 -2.28 -32.85 9.37
C ASN A 234 -1.82 -33.22 10.80
N PHE A 235 -2.15 -34.43 11.28
CA PHE A 235 -1.45 -35.02 12.42
C PHE A 235 -0.14 -35.69 11.96
N GLY A 236 0.87 -35.64 12.82
CA GLY A 236 2.13 -36.36 12.65
C GLY A 236 1.95 -37.86 12.89
N LYS A 237 2.90 -38.65 12.38
CA LYS A 237 2.90 -40.12 12.50
C LYS A 237 3.47 -40.66 13.84
N HIS A 238 3.88 -39.79 14.75
CA HIS A 238 4.58 -40.17 15.98
C HIS A 238 3.60 -40.61 17.07
N GLU A 239 4.06 -41.49 17.96
CA GLU A 239 3.33 -41.81 19.18
C GLU A 239 3.37 -40.62 20.15
N ALA A 240 2.23 -40.37 20.77
CA ALA A 240 2.04 -39.30 21.73
C ALA A 240 2.63 -39.67 23.10
N TYR A 241 3.76 -39.09 23.49
CA TYR A 241 4.27 -39.18 24.87
C TYR A 241 3.50 -38.27 25.85
N GLY A 242 2.89 -37.19 25.35
CA GLY A 242 2.31 -36.14 26.17
C GLY A 242 3.36 -35.29 26.88
N PHE A 243 2.88 -34.33 27.69
CA PHE A 243 3.71 -33.52 28.57
C PHE A 243 3.56 -33.96 30.02
N SER A 244 4.70 -34.21 30.66
CA SER A 244 4.87 -34.77 32.00
C SER A 244 5.84 -33.91 32.82
N PHE A 245 5.93 -34.23 34.11
CA PHE A 245 7.06 -33.81 34.93
C PHE A 245 8.18 -34.85 34.81
N ALA A 246 9.41 -34.40 34.61
CA ALA A 246 10.60 -35.25 34.65
C ALA A 246 11.24 -35.17 36.03
N VAL A 247 11.66 -36.32 36.55
CA VAL A 247 12.40 -36.43 37.81
C VAL A 247 13.60 -37.34 37.59
N LYS A 248 14.59 -37.28 38.49
CA LYS A 248 15.70 -38.22 38.46
C LYS A 248 15.21 -39.66 38.67
N GLN A 249 15.71 -40.61 37.86
CA GLN A 249 15.25 -42.00 37.81
C GLN A 249 15.32 -42.74 39.16
N ASP A 250 16.24 -42.36 40.04
CA ASP A 250 16.41 -42.91 41.38
C ASP A 250 15.44 -42.31 42.41
N ASN A 251 14.83 -41.15 42.14
CA ASN A 251 13.87 -40.49 43.01
C ASN A 251 12.43 -40.99 42.78
N ARG A 252 12.24 -42.29 43.05
CA ARG A 252 10.93 -42.95 42.86
C ARG A 252 9.84 -42.43 43.79
N ASP A 253 10.18 -41.97 44.99
CA ASP A 253 9.20 -41.41 45.92
C ASP A 253 8.55 -40.15 45.35
N LEU A 254 9.33 -39.21 44.81
CA LEU A 254 8.81 -38.01 44.15
C LEU A 254 7.98 -38.37 42.91
N LEU A 255 8.46 -39.30 42.07
CA LEU A 255 7.71 -39.74 40.89
C LEU A 255 6.32 -40.26 41.28
N ASN A 256 6.26 -41.16 42.27
CA ASN A 256 5.02 -41.75 42.73
C ASN A 256 4.10 -40.72 43.41
N LEU A 257 4.67 -39.75 44.12
CA LEU A 257 3.92 -38.62 44.69
C LEU A 257 3.26 -37.77 43.62
N ILE A 258 4.02 -37.36 42.60
CA ILE A 258 3.49 -36.58 41.46
C ILE A 258 2.37 -37.38 40.78
N ASN A 259 2.59 -38.65 40.47
CA ASN A 259 1.59 -39.51 39.83
C ASN A 259 0.32 -39.66 40.68
N ALA A 260 0.46 -39.81 41.99
CA ALA A 260 -0.68 -39.91 42.90
C ALA A 260 -1.51 -38.62 42.93
N VAL A 261 -0.85 -37.46 42.91
CA VAL A 261 -1.53 -36.15 42.80
C VAL A 261 -2.22 -36.02 41.44
N LEU A 262 -1.51 -36.26 40.34
CA LEU A 262 -2.04 -36.14 38.98
C LEU A 262 -3.27 -37.03 38.75
N ALA A 263 -3.26 -38.26 39.28
CA ALA A 263 -4.39 -39.18 39.21
C ALA A 263 -5.63 -38.68 39.96
N ARG A 264 -5.47 -37.78 40.93
CA ARG A 264 -6.57 -37.23 41.74
C ARG A 264 -7.09 -35.89 41.22
N VAL A 265 -6.41 -35.25 40.27
CA VAL A 265 -6.89 -34.00 39.66
C VAL A 265 -8.25 -34.24 38.99
N PRO A 266 -9.33 -33.56 39.44
CA PRO A 266 -10.65 -33.76 38.87
C PRO A 266 -10.68 -33.46 37.36
N ALA A 267 -11.46 -34.22 36.59
CA ALA A 267 -11.63 -33.97 35.15
C ALA A 267 -12.03 -32.52 34.85
N ARG A 268 -12.93 -31.95 35.65
CA ARG A 268 -13.33 -30.55 35.57
C ARG A 268 -12.15 -29.58 35.70
N GLU A 269 -11.21 -29.82 36.62
CA GLU A 269 -10.05 -28.94 36.78
C GLU A 269 -9.12 -29.03 35.57
N ARG A 270 -8.90 -30.23 35.04
CA ARG A 270 -8.12 -30.45 33.82
C ARG A 270 -8.73 -29.69 32.63
N GLU A 271 -10.06 -29.73 32.49
CA GLU A 271 -10.81 -28.97 31.48
C GLU A 271 -10.68 -27.45 31.70
N HIS A 272 -10.73 -26.95 32.94
CA HIS A 272 -10.54 -25.51 33.22
C HIS A 272 -9.13 -25.01 32.89
N ILE A 273 -8.09 -25.79 33.22
CA ILE A 273 -6.70 -25.46 32.85
C ILE A 273 -6.55 -25.48 31.33
N ALA A 274 -7.05 -26.52 30.68
CA ALA A 274 -7.05 -26.65 29.22
C ALA A 274 -7.69 -25.42 28.55
N LYS A 275 -8.91 -25.07 28.93
CA LYS A 275 -9.67 -23.95 28.38
C LYS A 275 -8.99 -22.60 28.58
N ARG A 276 -8.34 -22.40 29.74
CA ARG A 276 -7.60 -21.17 30.06
C ARG A 276 -6.45 -20.93 29.09
N TRP A 277 -5.74 -21.99 28.74
CA TRP A 277 -4.53 -21.91 27.92
C TRP A 277 -4.74 -22.27 26.45
N SER A 278 -5.96 -22.65 26.04
CA SER A 278 -6.29 -23.00 24.66
C SER A 278 -6.79 -21.82 23.80
N ALA A 279 -6.64 -20.57 24.27
CA ALA A 279 -7.17 -19.38 23.59
C ALA A 279 -8.69 -19.45 23.32
N GLY A 280 -9.43 -20.15 24.18
CA GLY A 280 -10.89 -20.18 24.20
C GLY A 280 -11.54 -21.41 23.58
N SER A 281 -10.82 -22.31 22.92
CA SER A 281 -11.43 -23.46 22.23
C SER A 281 -10.89 -24.80 22.74
N ASP A 282 -11.79 -25.77 22.98
CA ASP A 282 -11.50 -27.10 23.54
C ASP A 282 -10.92 -28.07 22.49
N ILE A 283 -10.45 -27.55 21.34
CA ILE A 283 -10.43 -28.26 20.06
C ILE A 283 -9.58 -29.51 20.12
N LEU A 284 -8.62 -29.69 21.04
CA LEU A 284 -7.74 -30.87 21.01
C LEU A 284 -7.29 -31.38 22.39
N LEU A 285 -7.87 -30.88 23.48
CA LEU A 285 -7.35 -31.13 24.84
C LEU A 285 -8.12 -32.19 25.63
N THR A 286 -9.15 -32.79 25.03
CA THR A 286 -9.89 -33.89 25.65
C THR A 286 -9.53 -35.21 24.99
N ASP A 287 -9.37 -36.26 25.80
CA ASP A 287 -9.18 -37.67 25.39
C ASP A 287 -10.33 -38.27 24.56
N ARG A 288 -11.25 -37.44 24.08
CA ARG A 288 -12.42 -37.86 23.33
C ARG A 288 -12.02 -38.19 21.90
N LYS A 289 -11.34 -39.32 21.72
CA LYS A 289 -11.29 -40.00 20.43
C LYS A 289 -12.72 -40.18 19.92
N LEU A 290 -12.95 -39.83 18.66
CA LEU A 290 -14.24 -40.00 18.02
C LEU A 290 -14.65 -41.48 18.14
N GLN A 291 -15.81 -41.76 18.74
CA GLN A 291 -16.29 -43.13 18.91
C GLN A 291 -16.90 -43.62 17.60
N LEU A 292 -16.04 -44.14 16.73
CA LEU A 292 -16.40 -44.73 15.46
C LEU A 292 -16.69 -46.22 15.60
N SER A 293 -17.57 -46.72 14.75
CA SER A 293 -17.80 -48.14 14.54
C SER A 293 -16.77 -48.70 13.57
N ASP A 294 -16.55 -50.02 13.62
CA ASP A 294 -15.63 -50.69 12.69
C ASP A 294 -15.94 -50.42 11.21
N ARG A 295 -17.21 -50.16 10.87
CA ARG A 295 -17.62 -49.79 9.51
C ARG A 295 -17.14 -48.40 9.14
N GLU A 296 -17.31 -47.43 10.03
CA GLU A 296 -16.89 -46.05 9.82
C GLU A 296 -15.36 -45.92 9.78
N GLU A 297 -14.63 -46.63 10.65
CA GLU A 297 -13.17 -46.66 10.61
C GLU A 297 -12.64 -47.23 9.28
N ARG A 298 -13.24 -48.33 8.81
CA ARG A 298 -12.92 -48.90 7.49
C ARG A 298 -13.27 -47.94 6.36
N TRP A 299 -14.39 -47.24 6.47
CA TRP A 299 -14.81 -46.26 5.47
C TRP A 299 -13.80 -45.10 5.39
N LEU A 300 -13.39 -44.53 6.52
CA LEU A 300 -12.36 -43.47 6.59
C LEU A 300 -11.03 -43.91 5.98
N ALA A 301 -10.60 -45.14 6.26
CA ALA A 301 -9.36 -45.68 5.70
C ALA A 301 -9.42 -45.84 4.17
N GLN A 302 -10.60 -46.12 3.61
CA GLN A 302 -10.82 -46.29 2.17
C GLN A 302 -11.10 -44.96 1.44
N HIS A 303 -11.66 -43.97 2.15
CA HIS A 303 -12.07 -42.68 1.59
C HIS A 303 -11.39 -41.52 2.32
N PRO A 304 -10.05 -41.38 2.21
CA PRO A 304 -9.32 -40.32 2.90
C PRO A 304 -9.62 -38.92 2.35
N VAL A 305 -10.24 -38.82 1.17
CA VAL A 305 -10.60 -37.57 0.50
C VAL A 305 -12.11 -37.55 0.25
N VAL A 306 -12.75 -36.44 0.62
CA VAL A 306 -14.19 -36.16 0.43
C VAL A 306 -14.32 -34.93 -0.44
N ARG A 307 -15.05 -35.04 -1.55
CA ARG A 307 -15.33 -33.96 -2.49
C ARG A 307 -16.48 -33.12 -1.94
N VAL A 308 -16.26 -31.82 -1.76
CA VAL A 308 -17.20 -30.94 -1.07
C VAL A 308 -17.70 -29.84 -2.02
N ALA A 309 -18.99 -29.82 -2.29
CA ALA A 309 -19.65 -28.71 -2.96
C ALA A 309 -19.83 -27.52 -2.02
N VAL A 310 -19.43 -26.34 -2.48
CA VAL A 310 -19.48 -25.09 -1.73
C VAL A 310 -20.01 -23.96 -2.60
N ASN A 311 -20.99 -23.21 -2.07
CA ASN A 311 -21.49 -22.02 -2.73
C ASN A 311 -20.52 -20.84 -2.54
N GLU A 312 -20.12 -20.20 -3.64
CA GLU A 312 -19.12 -19.12 -3.63
C GLU A 312 -19.64 -17.76 -3.15
N GLY A 313 -20.97 -17.57 -3.08
CA GLY A 313 -21.61 -16.27 -2.84
C GLY A 313 -22.31 -16.09 -1.49
N VAL A 314 -22.12 -16.99 -0.51
CA VAL A 314 -22.93 -17.01 0.72
C VAL A 314 -22.12 -16.57 1.93
N ALA A 315 -21.53 -15.37 1.87
CA ALA A 315 -20.83 -14.81 3.03
C ALA A 315 -21.83 -14.47 4.17
N PRO A 316 -21.48 -14.72 5.45
CA PRO A 316 -20.19 -15.20 5.96
C PRO A 316 -20.09 -16.73 6.11
N LEU A 317 -21.02 -17.51 5.55
CA LEU A 317 -21.01 -18.98 5.66
C LEU A 317 -19.88 -19.57 4.81
N THR A 318 -19.92 -19.31 3.51
CA THR A 318 -18.96 -19.80 2.52
C THR A 318 -18.73 -18.75 1.45
N PHE A 319 -17.48 -18.34 1.29
CA PHE A 319 -17.05 -17.45 0.22
C PHE A 319 -15.55 -17.64 -0.05
N PHE A 320 -15.06 -17.12 -1.17
CA PHE A 320 -13.63 -17.19 -1.50
C PHE A 320 -12.98 -15.81 -1.34
N ASP A 321 -11.78 -15.78 -0.78
CA ASP A 321 -10.97 -14.56 -0.72
C ASP A 321 -10.25 -14.28 -2.06
N SER A 322 -9.47 -13.20 -2.11
CA SER A 322 -8.70 -12.80 -3.30
C SER A 322 -7.70 -13.86 -3.76
N ASP A 323 -7.26 -14.72 -2.84
CA ASP A 323 -6.25 -15.74 -3.09
C ASP A 323 -6.90 -17.07 -3.50
N GLY A 324 -8.24 -17.10 -3.60
CA GLY A 324 -9.01 -18.26 -3.99
C GLY A 324 -9.16 -19.30 -2.88
N SER A 325 -8.87 -18.94 -1.64
CA SER A 325 -9.04 -19.81 -0.46
C SER A 325 -10.46 -19.70 0.08
N LEU A 326 -11.02 -20.84 0.52
CA LEU A 326 -12.34 -20.85 1.14
C LEU A 326 -12.28 -20.18 2.52
N ARG A 327 -13.22 -19.26 2.74
CA ARG A 327 -13.41 -18.51 3.97
C ARG A 327 -14.87 -18.59 4.41
N GLY A 328 -15.09 -18.32 5.69
CA GLY A 328 -16.40 -18.30 6.32
C GLY A 328 -16.54 -19.30 7.45
N ILE A 329 -17.69 -19.25 8.12
CA ILE A 329 -18.04 -20.11 9.28
C ILE A 329 -17.90 -21.59 8.93
N THR A 330 -18.35 -21.98 7.74
CA THR A 330 -18.30 -23.36 7.29
C THR A 330 -16.87 -23.80 6.97
N ALA A 331 -16.00 -22.89 6.53
CA ALA A 331 -14.60 -23.19 6.28
C ALA A 331 -13.88 -23.57 7.59
N ASP A 332 -14.09 -22.77 8.65
CA ASP A 332 -13.57 -23.04 9.99
C ASP A 332 -14.15 -24.35 10.55
N LEU A 333 -15.43 -24.65 10.29
CA LEU A 333 -16.05 -25.91 10.71
C LEU A 333 -15.46 -27.14 10.00
N LEU A 334 -15.29 -27.09 8.67
CA LEU A 334 -14.69 -28.19 7.92
C LEU A 334 -13.27 -28.47 8.42
N GLU A 335 -12.53 -27.43 8.80
CA GLU A 335 -11.22 -27.58 9.40
C GLU A 335 -11.27 -28.34 10.73
N LEU A 336 -12.26 -28.06 11.59
CA LEU A 336 -12.48 -28.84 12.83
C LEU A 336 -12.82 -30.30 12.53
N ILE A 337 -13.70 -30.54 11.56
CA ILE A 337 -14.09 -31.90 11.19
C ILE A 337 -12.88 -32.66 10.65
N ARG A 338 -12.03 -32.01 9.85
CA ARG A 338 -10.77 -32.60 9.38
C ARG A 338 -9.86 -32.98 10.55
N LEU A 339 -9.72 -32.13 11.56
CA LEU A 339 -8.93 -32.43 12.76
C LEU A 339 -9.56 -33.54 13.62
N ARG A 340 -10.88 -33.75 13.58
CA ARG A 340 -11.54 -34.82 14.34
C ARG A 340 -11.54 -36.17 13.64
N THR A 341 -11.57 -36.16 12.30
CA THR A 341 -11.82 -37.36 11.48
C THR A 341 -10.60 -37.80 10.67
N GLY A 342 -9.65 -36.89 10.41
CA GLY A 342 -8.54 -37.12 9.48
C GLY A 342 -8.90 -36.98 8.00
N LEU A 343 -10.17 -36.67 7.67
CA LEU A 343 -10.64 -36.51 6.29
C LEU A 343 -10.03 -35.30 5.59
N ARG A 344 -9.66 -35.44 4.32
CA ARG A 344 -9.28 -34.31 3.47
C ARG A 344 -10.47 -33.85 2.64
N PHE A 345 -10.66 -32.53 2.54
CA PHE A 345 -11.75 -31.95 1.76
C PHE A 345 -11.22 -31.36 0.45
N GLU A 346 -11.72 -31.86 -0.67
CA GLU A 346 -11.48 -31.29 -2.00
C GLU A 346 -12.66 -30.39 -2.39
N LEU A 347 -12.41 -29.10 -2.60
CA LEU A 347 -13.49 -28.12 -2.75
C LEU A 347 -13.93 -27.96 -4.21
N HIS A 348 -15.23 -28.11 -4.45
CA HIS A 348 -15.91 -27.84 -5.71
C HIS A 348 -16.79 -26.59 -5.58
N ARG A 349 -16.44 -25.54 -6.33
CA ARG A 349 -17.22 -24.29 -6.35
C ARG A 349 -18.51 -24.50 -7.13
N SER A 350 -19.61 -23.97 -6.59
CA SER A 350 -20.92 -24.01 -7.21
C SER A 350 -21.61 -22.65 -7.12
N PRO A 351 -22.31 -22.20 -8.17
CA PRO A 351 -22.96 -20.89 -8.19
C PRO A 351 -24.33 -20.87 -7.49
N SER A 352 -24.93 -22.03 -7.20
CA SER A 352 -26.28 -22.10 -6.59
C SER A 352 -26.50 -23.38 -5.81
N GLU A 353 -27.45 -23.35 -4.86
CA GLU A 353 -27.89 -24.55 -4.13
C GLU A 353 -28.37 -25.65 -5.07
N ARG A 354 -29.15 -25.31 -6.10
CA ARG A 354 -29.65 -26.27 -7.10
C ARG A 354 -28.50 -26.99 -7.81
N ALA A 355 -27.45 -26.26 -8.20
CA ALA A 355 -26.27 -26.87 -8.81
C ALA A 355 -25.50 -27.76 -7.82
N MET A 356 -25.44 -27.41 -6.52
CA MET A 356 -24.83 -28.28 -5.50
C MET A 356 -25.60 -29.60 -5.33
N ILE A 357 -26.93 -29.55 -5.32
CA ILE A 357 -27.79 -30.75 -5.21
C ILE A 357 -27.56 -31.66 -6.42
N ASN A 358 -27.58 -31.12 -7.64
CA ASN A 358 -27.32 -31.90 -8.85
C ASN A 358 -25.94 -32.60 -8.80
N LEU A 359 -24.91 -31.92 -8.28
CA LEU A 359 -23.57 -32.53 -8.15
C LEU A 359 -23.56 -33.73 -7.19
N ILE A 360 -24.37 -33.72 -6.12
CA ILE A 360 -24.53 -34.86 -5.21
C ILE A 360 -25.29 -35.99 -5.91
N GLU A 361 -26.38 -35.67 -6.61
CA GLU A 361 -27.20 -36.67 -7.31
C GLU A 361 -26.44 -37.37 -8.45
N GLU A 362 -25.51 -36.65 -9.10
CA GLU A 362 -24.62 -37.15 -10.14
C GLU A 362 -23.35 -37.85 -9.60
N ASP A 363 -23.21 -38.01 -8.28
CA ASP A 363 -22.03 -38.60 -7.61
C ASP A 363 -20.70 -37.87 -7.95
N ARG A 364 -20.81 -36.58 -8.28
CA ARG A 364 -19.67 -35.70 -8.61
C ARG A 364 -19.00 -35.14 -7.36
N VAL A 365 -19.78 -34.99 -6.29
CA VAL A 365 -19.34 -34.57 -4.96
C VAL A 365 -19.97 -35.47 -3.91
N ASP A 366 -19.36 -35.55 -2.73
CA ASP A 366 -19.77 -36.44 -1.63
C ASP A 366 -20.54 -35.66 -0.53
N LEU A 367 -20.28 -34.36 -0.41
CA LEU A 367 -20.74 -33.50 0.68
C LEU A 367 -21.13 -32.11 0.15
N ILE A 368 -22.23 -31.54 0.65
CA ILE A 368 -22.56 -30.11 0.55
C ILE A 368 -22.21 -29.47 1.89
N ALA A 369 -21.37 -28.43 1.84
CA ALA A 369 -20.81 -27.82 3.05
C ALA A 369 -21.80 -26.96 3.85
N ALA A 370 -22.73 -26.30 3.16
CA ALA A 370 -23.69 -25.39 3.78
C ALA A 370 -24.99 -25.38 2.98
N ILE A 371 -26.07 -25.85 3.60
CA ILE A 371 -27.41 -25.83 3.00
C ILE A 371 -28.48 -25.80 4.10
N ALA A 372 -29.57 -25.10 3.84
CA ALA A 372 -30.74 -25.12 4.72
C ALA A 372 -31.51 -26.44 4.57
N PRO A 373 -31.81 -27.16 5.67
CA PRO A 373 -32.61 -28.38 5.62
C PRO A 373 -34.06 -28.04 5.25
N SER A 374 -34.69 -28.91 4.45
CA SER A 374 -36.12 -28.82 4.13
C SER A 374 -36.72 -30.20 3.86
N VAL A 375 -38.02 -30.34 4.14
CA VAL A 375 -38.78 -31.58 3.93
C VAL A 375 -38.71 -32.04 2.47
N GLU A 376 -38.71 -31.10 1.52
CA GLU A 376 -38.57 -31.41 0.09
C GLU A 376 -37.22 -32.07 -0.20
N ARG A 377 -36.12 -31.54 0.36
CA ARG A 377 -34.75 -31.99 0.07
C ARG A 377 -34.38 -33.28 0.79
N GLU A 378 -35.00 -33.61 1.93
CA GLU A 378 -34.81 -34.87 2.66
C GLU A 378 -35.16 -36.12 1.83
N THR A 379 -35.88 -35.95 0.73
CA THR A 379 -36.17 -37.04 -0.21
C THR A 379 -34.90 -37.53 -0.93
N HIS A 380 -33.94 -36.64 -1.19
CA HIS A 380 -32.70 -36.90 -1.96
C HIS A 380 -31.42 -36.79 -1.12
N LEU A 381 -31.44 -36.00 -0.04
CA LEU A 381 -30.29 -35.71 0.82
C LEU A 381 -30.47 -36.26 2.23
N SER A 382 -29.35 -36.60 2.87
CA SER A 382 -29.26 -36.80 4.32
C SER A 382 -28.58 -35.58 4.94
N PHE A 383 -29.26 -34.90 5.86
CA PHE A 383 -28.71 -33.74 6.57
C PHE A 383 -28.09 -34.18 7.89
N THR A 384 -26.95 -33.60 8.22
CA THR A 384 -26.43 -33.68 9.59
C THR A 384 -27.30 -32.85 10.53
N ARG A 385 -27.03 -32.97 11.83
CA ARG A 385 -27.49 -31.96 12.79
C ARG A 385 -27.06 -30.55 12.35
N PRO A 386 -27.91 -29.52 12.55
CA PRO A 386 -27.52 -28.15 12.26
C PRO A 386 -26.30 -27.76 13.09
N TYR A 387 -25.30 -27.20 12.42
CA TYR A 387 -24.12 -26.65 13.08
C TYR A 387 -24.24 -25.13 13.31
N LEU A 388 -25.25 -24.51 12.70
CA LEU A 388 -25.53 -23.09 12.82
C LEU A 388 -27.03 -22.87 12.82
N GLU A 389 -27.51 -22.11 13.81
CA GLU A 389 -28.92 -21.74 13.94
C GLU A 389 -29.03 -20.27 14.28
N SER A 390 -30.01 -19.59 13.68
CA SER A 390 -30.34 -18.20 13.98
C SER A 390 -31.80 -17.89 13.64
N SER A 391 -32.30 -16.75 14.10
CA SER A 391 -33.61 -16.27 13.67
C SER A 391 -33.55 -15.67 12.27
N TYR A 392 -34.63 -15.76 11.51
CA TYR A 392 -34.84 -14.86 10.37
C TYR A 392 -35.23 -13.47 10.87
N VAL A 393 -34.76 -12.44 10.18
CA VAL A 393 -35.00 -11.04 10.54
C VAL A 393 -35.44 -10.22 9.34
N LEU A 394 -36.24 -9.20 9.63
CA LEU A 394 -36.61 -8.16 8.70
C LEU A 394 -35.55 -7.08 8.72
N LEU A 395 -34.97 -6.83 7.55
CA LEU A 395 -34.13 -5.69 7.24
C LEU A 395 -34.99 -4.56 6.66
N SER A 396 -34.76 -3.33 7.12
CA SER A 396 -35.35 -2.12 6.54
C SER A 396 -34.29 -1.04 6.36
N SER A 397 -34.61 0.01 5.60
CA SER A 397 -33.77 1.21 5.56
C SER A 397 -33.72 1.89 6.95
N LYS A 398 -32.63 2.61 7.23
CA LYS A 398 -32.48 3.52 8.39
C LYS A 398 -33.25 4.83 8.24
N ASN A 399 -33.90 5.06 7.10
CA ASN A 399 -34.66 6.29 6.84
C ASN A 399 -35.89 6.40 7.77
N PRO A 400 -36.26 7.62 8.22
CA PRO A 400 -37.48 7.84 8.97
C PRO A 400 -38.72 7.33 8.21
N GLY A 401 -39.57 6.55 8.88
CA GLY A 401 -40.79 5.97 8.28
C GLY A 401 -40.60 4.61 7.59
N SER A 402 -39.40 4.02 7.67
CA SER A 402 -39.16 2.66 7.19
C SER A 402 -39.96 1.63 7.99
N PRO A 403 -40.43 0.53 7.37
CA PRO A 403 -41.19 -0.51 8.06
C PRO A 403 -40.40 -1.13 9.21
N MET A 404 -41.01 -1.17 10.40
CA MET A 404 -40.41 -1.78 11.59
C MET A 404 -40.87 -3.22 11.82
N ASN A 405 -41.90 -3.68 11.11
CA ASN A 405 -42.49 -5.02 11.21
C ASN A 405 -43.20 -5.43 9.90
N LEU A 406 -43.64 -6.68 9.82
CA LEU A 406 -44.28 -7.23 8.62
C LEU A 406 -45.66 -6.60 8.35
N GLU A 407 -46.38 -6.17 9.38
CA GLU A 407 -47.70 -5.55 9.23
C GLU A 407 -47.63 -4.24 8.46
N GLN A 408 -46.54 -3.47 8.64
CA GLN A 408 -46.28 -2.22 7.93
C GLN A 408 -45.80 -2.40 6.48
N LEU A 409 -45.61 -3.65 6.04
CA LEU A 409 -45.25 -4.03 4.66
C LEU A 409 -46.46 -4.37 3.79
N ARG A 410 -47.69 -4.26 4.31
CA ARG A 410 -48.89 -4.50 3.50
C ARG A 410 -48.94 -3.54 2.30
N GLY A 411 -49.03 -4.11 1.10
CA GLY A 411 -49.01 -3.39 -0.18
C GLY A 411 -47.61 -2.99 -0.67
N LYS A 412 -46.56 -3.32 0.07
CA LYS A 412 -45.16 -2.99 -0.25
C LYS A 412 -44.39 -4.23 -0.73
N SER A 413 -43.19 -4.01 -1.22
CA SER A 413 -42.29 -5.04 -1.73
C SER A 413 -41.31 -5.52 -0.65
N LEU A 414 -41.15 -6.83 -0.55
CA LEU A 414 -40.25 -7.50 0.39
C LEU A 414 -39.33 -8.44 -0.38
N ALA A 415 -38.03 -8.16 -0.37
CA ALA A 415 -37.05 -9.05 -0.99
C ALA A 415 -36.85 -10.33 -0.16
N ILE A 416 -36.78 -11.47 -0.84
CA ILE A 416 -36.50 -12.77 -0.25
C ILE A 416 -35.66 -13.61 -1.21
N THR A 417 -34.67 -14.34 -0.71
CA THR A 417 -33.84 -15.22 -1.53
C THR A 417 -34.66 -16.43 -2.05
N GLU A 418 -34.36 -16.90 -3.26
CA GLU A 418 -34.97 -18.11 -3.85
C GLU A 418 -34.82 -19.31 -2.89
N ASN A 419 -35.88 -20.12 -2.78
CA ASN A 419 -35.94 -21.30 -1.91
C ASN A 419 -35.79 -21.03 -0.40
N ASN A 420 -35.94 -19.77 0.05
CA ASN A 420 -36.02 -19.49 1.48
C ASN A 420 -37.24 -20.23 2.09
N PRO A 421 -37.04 -21.04 3.16
CA PRO A 421 -38.13 -21.81 3.80
C PRO A 421 -39.33 -20.95 4.24
N LEU A 422 -39.11 -19.68 4.58
CA LEU A 422 -40.18 -18.78 5.01
C LEU A 422 -41.10 -18.30 3.88
N ARG A 423 -40.78 -18.57 2.61
CA ARG A 423 -41.53 -18.03 1.48
C ARG A 423 -43.02 -18.41 1.54
N ASP A 424 -43.30 -19.70 1.71
CA ASP A 424 -44.68 -20.20 1.70
C ASP A 424 -45.46 -19.72 2.93
N ASP A 425 -44.81 -19.64 4.08
CA ASP A 425 -45.40 -19.13 5.31
C ASP A 425 -45.70 -17.63 5.21
N LEU A 426 -44.77 -16.82 4.69
CA LEU A 426 -44.98 -15.39 4.45
C LEU A 426 -46.11 -15.13 3.46
N GLN A 427 -46.20 -15.93 2.40
CA GLN A 427 -47.25 -15.79 1.40
C GLN A 427 -48.63 -16.20 1.94
N ARG A 428 -48.68 -17.18 2.84
CA ARG A 428 -49.90 -17.64 3.50
C ARG A 428 -50.38 -16.69 4.59
N GLU A 429 -49.47 -16.21 5.44
CA GLU A 429 -49.80 -15.38 6.61
C GLU A 429 -49.88 -13.87 6.29
N HIS A 430 -49.12 -13.41 5.30
CA HIS A 430 -49.07 -12.01 4.88
C HIS A 430 -49.29 -11.84 3.36
N PRO A 431 -50.46 -12.26 2.81
CA PRO A 431 -50.72 -12.27 1.35
C PRO A 431 -50.74 -10.86 0.72
N GLY A 432 -50.80 -9.81 1.53
CA GLY A 432 -50.74 -8.43 1.06
C GLY A 432 -49.32 -7.90 0.79
N ILE A 433 -48.27 -8.67 1.07
CA ILE A 433 -46.87 -8.28 0.82
C ILE A 433 -46.47 -8.81 -0.57
N HIS A 434 -45.85 -7.96 -1.40
CA HIS A 434 -45.32 -8.36 -2.70
C HIS A 434 -43.91 -8.93 -2.52
N LEU A 435 -43.77 -10.26 -2.59
CA LEU A 435 -42.47 -10.91 -2.47
C LEU A 435 -41.67 -10.75 -3.77
N VAL A 436 -40.48 -10.16 -3.67
CA VAL A 436 -39.51 -10.02 -4.77
C VAL A 436 -38.41 -11.06 -4.57
N GLN A 437 -38.35 -12.04 -5.46
CA GLN A 437 -37.34 -13.10 -5.37
C GLN A 437 -35.99 -12.64 -5.90
N THR A 438 -34.93 -13.05 -5.21
CA THR A 438 -33.54 -12.77 -5.58
C THR A 438 -32.71 -14.05 -5.58
N GLN A 439 -31.63 -14.06 -6.35
CA GLN A 439 -30.79 -15.26 -6.48
C GLN A 439 -29.92 -15.51 -5.25
N ASP A 440 -29.59 -14.45 -4.51
CA ASP A 440 -28.69 -14.48 -3.36
C ASP A 440 -29.01 -13.36 -2.36
N ALA A 441 -28.52 -13.53 -1.13
CA ALA A 441 -28.78 -12.60 -0.04
C ALA A 441 -28.15 -11.21 -0.25
N PHE A 442 -27.03 -11.11 -0.95
CA PHE A 442 -26.42 -9.80 -1.24
C PHE A 442 -27.34 -8.99 -2.16
N SER A 443 -27.87 -9.61 -3.22
CA SER A 443 -28.85 -9.00 -4.13
C SER A 443 -30.10 -8.52 -3.39
N ALA A 444 -30.64 -9.31 -2.45
CA ALA A 444 -31.78 -8.91 -1.62
C ALA A 444 -31.52 -7.62 -0.82
N VAL A 445 -30.38 -7.56 -0.13
CA VAL A 445 -29.99 -6.39 0.67
C VAL A 445 -29.63 -5.20 -0.21
N GLU A 446 -29.06 -5.44 -1.39
CA GLU A 446 -28.72 -4.39 -2.36
C GLU A 446 -29.98 -3.70 -2.91
N LEU A 447 -31.03 -4.46 -3.24
CA LEU A 447 -32.33 -3.90 -3.65
C LEU A 447 -32.93 -2.99 -2.57
N LEU A 448 -32.83 -3.41 -1.30
CA LEU A 448 -33.29 -2.63 -0.16
C LEU A 448 -32.47 -1.35 0.01
N ALA A 449 -31.14 -1.44 -0.06
CA ALA A 449 -30.24 -0.29 0.05
C ALA A 449 -30.48 0.74 -1.07
N LYS A 450 -30.81 0.28 -2.29
CA LYS A 450 -31.19 1.13 -3.43
C LYS A 450 -32.61 1.69 -3.35
N GLY A 451 -33.40 1.29 -2.35
CA GLY A 451 -34.79 1.72 -2.19
C GLY A 451 -35.75 1.13 -3.23
N GLN A 452 -35.40 0.01 -3.86
CA GLN A 452 -36.26 -0.69 -4.84
C GLN A 452 -37.28 -1.61 -4.16
N VAL A 453 -37.03 -1.98 -2.91
CA VAL A 453 -37.95 -2.71 -2.03
C VAL A 453 -37.95 -2.04 -0.66
N GLU A 454 -39.03 -2.20 0.10
CA GLU A 454 -39.18 -1.57 1.42
C GLU A 454 -38.71 -2.45 2.58
N GLY A 455 -38.43 -3.73 2.33
CA GLY A 455 -37.79 -4.62 3.29
C GLY A 455 -37.08 -5.80 2.61
N ALA A 456 -36.24 -6.50 3.37
CA ALA A 456 -35.66 -7.79 2.98
C ALA A 456 -35.72 -8.78 4.15
N VAL A 457 -35.89 -10.08 3.88
CA VAL A 457 -35.85 -11.15 4.91
C VAL A 457 -34.58 -11.96 4.76
N GLU A 458 -33.76 -11.99 5.81
CA GLU A 458 -32.52 -12.74 5.84
C GLU A 458 -32.27 -13.42 7.18
N SER A 459 -31.36 -14.38 7.24
CA SER A 459 -30.91 -14.92 8.53
C SER A 459 -30.17 -13.84 9.32
N LEU A 460 -30.30 -13.83 10.66
CA LEU A 460 -29.66 -12.85 11.53
C LEU A 460 -28.12 -12.84 11.36
N ILE A 461 -27.52 -13.98 11.02
CA ILE A 461 -26.07 -14.09 10.80
C ILE A 461 -25.65 -13.35 9.53
N ILE A 462 -26.36 -13.57 8.43
CA ILE A 462 -26.11 -12.89 7.15
C ILE A 462 -26.40 -11.38 7.29
N ALA A 463 -27.51 -11.03 7.94
CA ALA A 463 -27.88 -9.64 8.23
C ALA A 463 -26.78 -8.90 9.01
N ASN A 464 -26.30 -9.48 10.13
CA ASN A 464 -25.24 -8.89 10.93
C ASN A 464 -23.95 -8.71 10.13
N TYR A 465 -23.58 -9.70 9.31
CA TYR A 465 -22.39 -9.61 8.46
C TYR A 465 -22.47 -8.43 7.49
N PHE A 466 -23.59 -8.27 6.77
CA PHE A 466 -23.74 -7.18 5.80
C PHE A 466 -23.76 -5.79 6.44
N ILE A 467 -24.28 -5.68 7.66
CA ILE A 467 -24.25 -4.44 8.45
C ILE A 467 -22.82 -4.19 8.97
N ALA A 468 -22.14 -5.19 9.52
CA ALA A 468 -20.81 -5.05 10.13
C ALA A 468 -19.68 -4.86 9.10
N ALA A 469 -19.79 -5.44 7.90
CA ALA A 469 -18.80 -5.33 6.84
C ALA A 469 -18.73 -3.92 6.18
N ARG A 470 -19.41 -2.91 6.75
CA ARG A 470 -19.54 -1.54 6.23
C ARG A 470 -20.07 -1.43 4.79
N LEU A 471 -20.60 -2.53 4.24
CA LEU A 471 -21.21 -2.55 2.91
C LEU A 471 -22.51 -1.74 2.93
N PHE A 472 -23.32 -1.91 3.99
CA PHE A 472 -24.63 -1.27 4.13
C PHE A 472 -24.86 -0.64 5.53
N GLU A 473 -23.80 -0.47 6.33
CA GLU A 473 -23.87 -0.02 7.74
C GLU A 473 -24.70 1.25 7.92
N ASP A 474 -24.55 2.24 7.04
CA ASP A 474 -25.24 3.54 7.14
C ASP A 474 -26.64 3.55 6.52
N GLN A 475 -27.05 2.48 5.82
CA GLN A 475 -28.27 2.48 4.99
C GLN A 475 -29.35 1.53 5.51
N VAL A 476 -28.95 0.40 6.10
CA VAL A 476 -29.85 -0.71 6.46
C VAL A 476 -29.76 -0.99 7.96
N GLN A 477 -30.87 -1.42 8.55
CA GLN A 477 -30.97 -1.87 9.94
C GLN A 477 -31.80 -3.13 10.07
N ILE A 478 -31.61 -3.87 11.16
CA ILE A 478 -32.49 -4.96 11.58
C ILE A 478 -33.66 -4.36 12.36
N SER A 479 -34.89 -4.63 11.90
CA SER A 479 -36.10 -4.02 12.44
C SER A 479 -36.92 -4.97 13.31
N ALA A 480 -37.05 -6.24 12.91
CA ALA A 480 -37.82 -7.24 13.65
C ALA A 480 -37.32 -8.67 13.37
N THR A 481 -37.74 -9.62 14.21
CA THR A 481 -37.66 -11.05 13.91
C THR A 481 -38.86 -11.46 13.05
N VAL A 482 -38.66 -12.42 12.15
CA VAL A 482 -39.68 -12.89 11.19
C VAL A 482 -39.95 -14.37 11.43
N GLY A 483 -41.21 -14.71 11.68
CA GLY A 483 -41.66 -16.10 11.87
C GLY A 483 -41.13 -16.77 13.14
N THR A 484 -41.43 -18.07 13.28
CA THR A 484 -40.95 -18.92 14.38
C THR A 484 -39.93 -19.97 13.93
N GLN A 485 -39.81 -20.19 12.62
CA GLN A 485 -38.84 -21.10 12.05
C GLN A 485 -37.42 -20.55 12.20
N GLN A 486 -36.49 -21.39 12.63
CA GLN A 486 -35.09 -21.03 12.73
C GLN A 486 -34.38 -21.21 11.39
N ALA A 487 -33.56 -20.22 11.02
CA ALA A 487 -32.60 -20.33 9.94
C ALA A 487 -31.47 -21.27 10.40
N ALA A 488 -31.60 -22.54 10.02
CA ALA A 488 -30.63 -23.60 10.30
C ALA A 488 -29.74 -23.86 9.08
N VAL A 489 -28.47 -24.13 9.32
CA VAL A 489 -27.51 -24.56 8.28
C VAL A 489 -26.91 -25.89 8.70
N SER A 490 -26.95 -26.85 7.78
CA SER A 490 -26.44 -28.21 7.99
C SER A 490 -25.48 -28.59 6.87
N LEU A 491 -24.67 -29.63 7.14
CA LEU A 491 -23.99 -30.37 6.09
C LEU A 491 -25.01 -31.33 5.46
N ALA A 492 -24.84 -31.64 4.17
CA ALA A 492 -25.69 -32.62 3.52
C ALA A 492 -24.88 -33.61 2.67
N THR A 493 -25.29 -34.87 2.69
CA THR A 493 -24.71 -35.95 1.90
C THR A 493 -25.78 -36.57 1.00
N ALA A 494 -25.38 -37.39 0.04
CA ALA A 494 -26.33 -38.26 -0.65
C ALA A 494 -27.07 -39.14 0.37
N ARG A 495 -28.39 -39.34 0.19
CA ARG A 495 -29.20 -40.14 1.13
C ARG A 495 -28.68 -41.56 1.40
N GLY A 496 -27.94 -42.14 0.45
CA GLY A 496 -27.31 -43.45 0.58
C GLY A 496 -25.96 -43.47 1.30
N ALA A 497 -25.32 -42.32 1.54
CA ALA A 497 -23.98 -42.21 2.13
C ALA A 497 -24.03 -42.26 3.66
N ILE A 498 -24.54 -43.37 4.20
CA ILE A 498 -24.81 -43.53 5.64
C ILE A 498 -23.54 -43.34 6.47
N GLU A 499 -22.43 -44.00 6.11
CA GLU A 499 -21.17 -43.93 6.85
C GLU A 499 -20.64 -42.49 6.94
N LEU A 500 -20.60 -41.76 5.82
CA LEU A 500 -20.15 -40.37 5.83
C LEU A 500 -21.08 -39.50 6.68
N SER A 501 -22.39 -39.65 6.53
CA SER A 501 -23.37 -38.88 7.30
C SER A 501 -23.21 -39.11 8.81
N THR A 502 -23.03 -40.35 9.27
CA THR A 502 -22.86 -40.65 10.71
C THR A 502 -21.50 -40.22 11.25
N ILE A 503 -20.43 -40.32 10.46
CA ILE A 503 -19.10 -39.78 10.82
C ILE A 503 -19.20 -38.26 11.03
N LEU A 504 -19.85 -37.54 10.11
CA LEU A 504 -20.00 -36.09 10.21
C LEU A 504 -20.84 -35.70 11.44
N ASP A 505 -21.94 -36.40 11.72
CA ASP A 505 -22.75 -36.16 12.93
C ASP A 505 -21.98 -36.40 14.22
N LYS A 506 -21.18 -37.47 14.29
CA LYS A 506 -20.30 -37.74 15.43
C LYS A 506 -19.23 -36.66 15.57
N ALA A 507 -18.66 -36.21 14.46
CA ALA A 507 -17.68 -35.12 14.46
C ALA A 507 -18.30 -33.83 15.00
N LEU A 508 -19.51 -33.47 14.54
CA LEU A 508 -20.25 -32.31 15.05
C LEU A 508 -20.61 -32.45 16.54
N LEU A 509 -20.96 -33.65 17.01
CA LEU A 509 -21.20 -33.92 18.43
C LEU A 509 -19.95 -33.79 19.30
N SER A 510 -18.77 -34.02 18.72
CA SER A 510 -17.49 -33.85 19.42
C SER A 510 -17.03 -32.40 19.54
N ILE A 511 -17.65 -31.48 18.79
CA ILE A 511 -17.37 -30.04 18.83
C ILE A 511 -18.30 -29.42 19.88
N ALA A 512 -17.72 -28.72 20.85
CA ALA A 512 -18.49 -28.13 21.94
C ALA A 512 -19.27 -26.87 21.47
N PRO A 513 -20.46 -26.58 22.03
CA PRO A 513 -21.27 -25.43 21.60
C PRO A 513 -20.56 -24.08 21.71
N ASP A 514 -19.67 -23.91 22.68
CA ASP A 514 -18.86 -22.70 22.84
C ASP A 514 -17.79 -22.55 21.75
N GLU A 515 -17.25 -23.65 21.22
CA GLU A 515 -16.35 -23.63 20.05
C GLU A 515 -17.07 -23.12 18.80
N LEU A 516 -18.27 -23.65 18.53
CA LEU A 516 -19.14 -23.15 17.46
C LEU A 516 -19.51 -21.68 17.68
N GLY A 517 -19.75 -21.30 18.94
CA GLY A 517 -19.99 -19.91 19.35
C GLY A 517 -18.81 -18.98 19.04
N ILE A 518 -17.57 -19.43 19.25
CA ILE A 518 -16.34 -18.68 18.95
C ILE A 518 -16.18 -18.48 17.46
N ILE A 519 -16.32 -19.55 16.66
CA ILE A 519 -16.28 -19.46 15.19
C ILE A 519 -17.31 -18.44 14.72
N ASN A 520 -18.57 -18.58 15.16
CA ASN A 520 -19.64 -17.65 14.79
C ASN A 520 -19.35 -16.20 15.26
N SER A 521 -18.73 -16.00 16.42
CA SER A 521 -18.36 -14.67 16.91
C SER A 521 -17.27 -13.99 16.09
N ARG A 522 -16.27 -14.75 15.59
CA ARG A 522 -15.18 -14.25 14.76
C ARG A 522 -15.72 -13.64 13.46
N TRP A 523 -16.71 -14.29 12.86
CA TRP A 523 -17.29 -13.86 11.59
C TRP A 523 -18.30 -12.72 11.72
N ARG A 524 -18.90 -12.49 12.92
CA ARG A 524 -19.83 -11.37 13.18
C ARG A 524 -19.20 -9.98 13.01
N GLY A 525 -17.88 -9.86 13.19
CA GLY A 525 -17.13 -8.60 13.06
C GLY A 525 -16.04 -8.65 12.00
N TYR A 526 -16.09 -9.63 11.08
CA TYR A 526 -15.05 -9.80 10.07
C TYR A 526 -15.07 -8.62 9.10
N MET A 527 -14.09 -7.73 9.27
CA MET A 527 -13.69 -6.78 8.24
C MET A 527 -12.71 -7.52 7.34
N GLY A 528 -13.13 -7.87 6.12
CA GLY A 528 -12.21 -8.38 5.10
C GLY A 528 -11.01 -7.44 4.90
N PRO A 529 -9.88 -7.91 4.34
CA PRO A 529 -8.73 -7.06 4.09
C PRO A 529 -9.17 -5.77 3.38
N ASP A 530 -8.74 -4.62 3.91
CA ASP A 530 -9.04 -3.24 3.52
C ASP A 530 -8.62 -2.89 2.05
N GLY A 531 -8.94 -3.74 1.08
CA GLY A 531 -8.76 -3.43 -0.35
C GLY A 531 -9.76 -2.37 -0.85
N SER A 532 -10.86 -2.17 -0.13
CA SER A 532 -11.91 -1.20 -0.45
C SER A 532 -11.47 0.25 -0.24
N THR A 533 -10.75 0.52 0.85
CA THR A 533 -10.29 1.88 1.21
C THR A 533 -9.29 2.41 0.17
N TRP A 534 -8.35 1.58 -0.30
CA TRP A 534 -7.39 1.99 -1.34
C TRP A 534 -8.07 2.36 -2.67
N ARG A 535 -9.02 1.55 -3.16
CA ARG A 535 -9.77 1.85 -4.39
C ARG A 535 -10.62 3.11 -4.26
N LYS A 536 -11.18 3.39 -3.07
CA LYS A 536 -11.97 4.59 -2.80
C LYS A 536 -11.13 5.86 -2.94
N TYR A 537 -9.87 5.85 -2.47
CA TYR A 537 -8.98 7.00 -2.53
C TYR A 537 -8.14 7.09 -3.82
N GLN A 538 -7.97 6.00 -4.58
CA GLN A 538 -7.15 6.04 -5.81
C GLN A 538 -7.64 7.10 -6.81
N ARG A 539 -8.97 7.28 -6.94
CA ARG A 539 -9.55 8.25 -7.87
C ARG A 539 -9.24 9.69 -7.43
N GLN A 540 -9.32 9.96 -6.12
CA GLN A 540 -8.99 11.28 -5.55
C GLN A 540 -7.49 11.56 -5.69
N LEU A 541 -6.65 10.54 -5.49
CA LEU A 541 -5.21 10.63 -5.71
C LEU A 541 -4.89 10.94 -7.18
N TYR A 542 -5.51 10.24 -8.14
CA TYR A 542 -5.33 10.54 -9.57
C TYR A 542 -5.81 11.96 -9.91
N GLN A 543 -6.94 12.41 -9.36
CA GLN A 543 -7.42 13.78 -9.56
C GLN A 543 -6.45 14.82 -9.00
N LEU A 544 -5.87 14.56 -7.83
CA LEU A 544 -4.88 15.43 -7.21
C LEU A 544 -3.60 15.48 -8.06
N VAL A 545 -3.08 14.32 -8.47
CA VAL A 545 -1.88 14.24 -9.32
C VAL A 545 -2.10 14.90 -10.68
N ILE A 546 -3.22 14.67 -11.34
CA ILE A 546 -3.58 15.30 -12.61
C ILE A 546 -3.73 16.81 -12.43
N GLY A 547 -4.43 17.25 -11.37
CA GLY A 547 -4.61 18.66 -11.03
C GLY A 547 -3.27 19.36 -10.80
N SER A 548 -2.41 18.80 -9.96
CA SER A 548 -1.05 19.32 -9.70
C SER A 548 -0.19 19.35 -10.97
N SER A 549 -0.28 18.31 -11.82
CA SER A 549 0.47 18.24 -13.07
C SER A 549 0.01 19.29 -14.09
N LEU A 550 -1.30 19.51 -14.22
CA LEU A 550 -1.86 20.55 -15.09
C LEU A 550 -1.45 21.95 -14.60
N LEU A 551 -1.49 22.17 -13.29
CA LEU A 551 -1.09 23.44 -12.69
C LEU A 551 0.41 23.71 -12.92
N LEU A 552 1.26 22.69 -12.78
CA LEU A 552 2.69 22.78 -13.11
C LEU A 552 2.92 23.07 -14.60
N LEU A 553 2.19 22.39 -15.50
CA LEU A 553 2.28 22.64 -16.95
C LEU A 553 1.84 24.05 -17.33
N MET A 554 0.75 24.56 -16.74
CA MET A 554 0.34 25.96 -16.93
C MET A 554 1.42 26.93 -16.47
N LEU A 555 2.04 26.67 -15.32
CA LEU A 555 3.08 27.53 -14.75
C LEU A 555 4.35 27.53 -15.62
N LEU A 556 4.73 26.38 -16.16
CA LEU A 556 5.84 26.24 -17.13
C LEU A 556 5.53 26.92 -18.46
N ALA A 557 4.31 26.76 -18.99
CA ALA A 557 3.87 27.41 -20.23
C ALA A 557 3.87 28.94 -20.08
N TRP A 558 3.37 29.44 -18.94
CA TRP A 558 3.41 30.86 -18.59
C TRP A 558 4.84 31.39 -18.53
N ASN A 559 5.74 30.67 -17.86
CA ASN A 559 7.16 31.03 -17.79
C ASN A 559 7.79 31.11 -19.19
N ALA A 560 7.52 30.14 -20.06
CA ALA A 560 8.00 30.12 -21.43
C ALA A 560 7.44 31.29 -22.26
N HIS A 561 6.15 31.61 -22.10
CA HIS A 561 5.51 32.75 -22.77
C HIS A 561 6.15 34.07 -22.35
N MET A 562 6.33 34.29 -21.04
CA MET A 562 6.97 35.50 -20.50
C MET A 562 8.40 35.68 -21.03
N ARG A 563 9.20 34.59 -21.07
CA ARG A 563 10.55 34.65 -21.65
C ARG A 563 10.54 35.03 -23.13
N ARG A 564 9.54 34.60 -23.90
CA ARG A 564 9.41 34.98 -25.32
C ARG A 564 9.08 36.46 -25.48
N GLN A 565 8.13 36.99 -24.69
CA GLN A 565 7.76 38.40 -24.73
C GLN A 565 8.96 39.32 -24.42
N ILE A 566 9.73 39.00 -23.37
CA ILE A 566 10.91 39.79 -23.00
C ILE A 566 11.93 39.83 -24.15
N ARG A 567 12.19 38.70 -24.81
CA ARG A 567 13.13 38.64 -25.94
C ARG A 567 12.66 39.43 -27.16
N GLN A 568 11.36 39.45 -27.44
CA GLN A 568 10.82 40.23 -28.56
C GLN A 568 10.97 41.73 -28.32
N ARG A 569 10.63 42.20 -27.11
CA ARG A 569 10.79 43.61 -26.73
C ARG A 569 12.25 44.07 -26.84
N GLN A 570 13.18 43.28 -26.31
CA GLN A 570 14.61 43.59 -26.37
C GLN A 570 15.16 43.68 -27.81
N LYS A 571 14.62 42.90 -28.75
CA LYS A 571 15.01 42.98 -30.16
C LYS A 571 14.50 44.27 -30.82
N ALA A 572 13.26 44.68 -30.53
CA ALA A 572 12.70 45.90 -31.08
C ALA A 572 13.42 47.16 -30.56
N GLU A 573 13.73 47.20 -29.26
CA GLU A 573 14.47 48.32 -28.65
C GLU A 573 15.88 48.48 -29.26
N ARG A 574 16.60 47.38 -29.49
CA ARG A 574 17.92 47.44 -30.14
C ARG A 574 17.86 47.91 -31.59
N ALA A 575 16.93 47.36 -32.39
CA ALA A 575 16.80 47.74 -33.80
C ALA A 575 16.49 49.24 -33.98
N LEU A 576 15.69 49.83 -33.08
CA LEU A 576 15.39 51.26 -33.12
C LEU A 576 16.63 52.11 -32.80
N ASN A 577 17.40 51.74 -31.79
CA ASN A 577 18.60 52.49 -31.40
C ASN A 577 19.66 52.48 -32.52
N ASP A 578 19.85 51.32 -33.16
CA ASP A 578 20.79 51.17 -34.27
C ASP A 578 20.41 52.05 -35.48
N GLN A 579 19.11 52.26 -35.74
CA GLN A 579 18.65 53.14 -36.83
C GLN A 579 18.94 54.64 -36.57
N LEU A 580 18.81 55.09 -35.31
CA LEU A 580 19.06 56.49 -34.96
C LEU A 580 20.54 56.86 -35.08
N GLU A 581 21.43 55.98 -34.62
CA GLU A 581 22.89 56.17 -34.70
C GLU A 581 23.37 56.25 -36.16
N PHE A 582 22.82 55.38 -37.02
CA PHE A 582 23.12 55.37 -38.46
C PHE A 582 22.71 56.67 -39.15
N MET A 583 21.50 57.17 -38.87
CA MET A 583 21.01 58.44 -39.42
C MET A 583 21.89 59.64 -39.02
N HIS A 584 22.31 59.72 -37.75
CA HIS A 584 23.17 60.80 -37.26
C HIS A 584 24.54 60.79 -37.98
N THR A 585 25.12 59.61 -38.18
CA THR A 585 26.40 59.45 -38.87
C THR A 585 26.32 59.84 -40.35
N LEU A 586 25.25 59.43 -41.05
CA LEU A 586 25.04 59.78 -42.47
C LEU A 586 24.97 61.29 -42.70
N VAL A 587 24.23 62.00 -41.84
CA VAL A 587 24.04 63.45 -42.00
C VAL A 587 25.32 64.22 -41.71
N ASN A 588 26.06 63.89 -40.64
CA ASN A 588 27.30 64.59 -40.30
C ASN A 588 28.47 64.22 -41.23
N GLY A 589 28.46 63.03 -41.85
CA GLY A 589 29.48 62.62 -42.81
C GLY A 589 29.41 63.34 -44.17
N THR A 590 28.37 64.13 -44.45
CA THR A 590 28.26 64.86 -45.72
C THR A 590 29.07 66.16 -45.70
N PRO A 591 29.94 66.42 -46.71
CA PRO A 591 30.82 67.59 -46.74
C PRO A 591 30.09 68.90 -47.07
N HIS A 592 28.83 68.81 -47.52
CA HIS A 592 28.00 69.96 -47.85
C HIS A 592 27.16 70.37 -46.63
N PRO A 593 27.02 71.67 -46.34
CA PRO A 593 26.09 72.15 -45.32
C PRO A 593 24.67 71.65 -45.55
N ILE A 594 24.10 70.98 -44.55
CA ILE A 594 22.71 70.54 -44.51
C ILE A 594 22.10 71.00 -43.19
N TYR A 595 20.89 71.52 -43.26
CA TYR A 595 20.14 71.98 -42.12
C TYR A 595 18.65 71.67 -42.24
N VAL A 596 18.00 71.61 -41.10
CA VAL A 596 16.56 71.41 -40.96
C VAL A 596 16.01 72.57 -40.14
N ARG A 597 15.01 73.26 -40.68
CA ARG A 597 14.27 74.31 -39.99
C ARG A 597 12.80 73.91 -39.89
N ASP A 598 12.12 74.31 -38.82
CA ASP A 598 10.67 74.09 -38.66
C ASP A 598 9.84 75.09 -39.48
N ARG A 599 8.51 75.04 -39.34
CA ARG A 599 7.55 75.93 -40.04
C ARG A 599 7.79 77.41 -39.77
N ASP A 600 8.32 77.77 -38.60
CA ASP A 600 8.61 79.16 -38.21
C ASP A 600 10.00 79.62 -38.70
N GLY A 601 10.75 78.74 -39.38
CA GLY A 601 12.09 79.01 -39.89
C GLY A 601 13.17 78.89 -38.82
N VAL A 602 12.87 78.31 -37.66
CA VAL A 602 13.81 78.09 -36.56
C VAL A 602 14.65 76.85 -36.84
N LEU A 603 15.97 76.94 -36.64
CA LEU A 603 16.90 75.84 -36.92
C LEU A 603 16.75 74.71 -35.90
N GLN A 604 16.29 73.54 -36.35
CA GLN A 604 16.08 72.35 -35.52
C GLN A 604 17.31 71.44 -35.50
N SER A 605 17.97 71.28 -36.65
CA SER A 605 19.19 70.47 -36.76
C SER A 605 20.07 71.00 -37.88
N CYS A 606 21.37 70.75 -37.78
CA CYS A 606 22.32 70.96 -38.87
C CYS A 606 23.46 69.96 -38.77
N ASN A 607 24.12 69.70 -39.90
CA ASN A 607 25.33 68.91 -39.93
C ASN A 607 26.56 69.76 -39.60
N ASP A 608 27.67 69.10 -39.31
CA ASP A 608 28.89 69.79 -38.89
C ASP A 608 29.47 70.71 -39.97
N SER A 609 29.25 70.40 -41.25
CA SER A 609 29.64 71.25 -42.40
C SER A 609 28.93 72.62 -42.39
N TYR A 610 27.65 72.68 -41.99
CA TYR A 610 26.91 73.94 -41.82
C TYR A 610 27.53 74.82 -40.74
N LEU A 611 27.89 74.21 -39.61
CA LEU A 611 28.55 74.90 -38.49
C LEU A 611 29.92 75.44 -38.92
N GLY A 612 30.68 74.66 -39.69
CA GLY A 612 31.96 75.05 -40.24
C GLY A 612 31.87 76.27 -41.18
N THR A 613 30.87 76.31 -42.07
CA THR A 613 30.73 77.39 -43.07
C THR A 613 30.49 78.76 -42.43
N PHE A 614 29.72 78.81 -41.34
CA PHE A 614 29.48 80.05 -40.60
C PHE A 614 30.44 80.25 -39.41
N ASN A 615 31.40 79.33 -39.22
CA ASN A 615 32.31 79.28 -38.08
C ASN A 615 31.58 79.46 -36.72
N ALA A 616 30.47 78.76 -36.53
CA ALA A 616 29.58 78.89 -35.38
C ALA A 616 29.46 77.58 -34.60
N LYS A 617 29.22 77.65 -33.28
CA LYS A 617 28.92 76.46 -32.46
C LYS A 617 27.45 76.07 -32.55
N ARG A 618 27.14 74.77 -32.43
CA ARG A 618 25.77 74.23 -32.55
C ARG A 618 24.79 74.94 -31.62
N GLU A 619 25.17 75.17 -30.36
CA GLU A 619 24.33 75.83 -29.35
C GLU A 619 24.04 77.31 -29.67
N GLN A 620 24.84 77.94 -30.54
CA GLN A 620 24.68 79.34 -30.93
C GLN A 620 23.68 79.53 -32.08
N VAL A 621 23.37 78.47 -32.84
CA VAL A 621 22.54 78.55 -34.05
C VAL A 621 21.27 77.70 -33.99
N ILE A 622 21.28 76.57 -33.28
CA ILE A 622 20.08 75.76 -33.04
C ILE A 622 19.08 76.59 -32.22
N GLY A 623 17.80 76.49 -32.56
CA GLY A 623 16.72 77.26 -31.92
C GLY A 623 16.62 78.71 -32.38
N LYS A 624 17.37 79.14 -33.41
CA LYS A 624 17.33 80.50 -33.97
C LYS A 624 16.87 80.55 -35.42
N THR A 625 16.20 81.63 -35.78
CA THR A 625 15.86 81.94 -37.19
C THR A 625 17.10 82.42 -37.95
N VAL A 626 17.06 82.43 -39.28
CA VAL A 626 18.20 82.90 -40.10
C VAL A 626 18.56 84.37 -39.81
N MET A 627 17.56 85.18 -39.44
CA MET A 627 17.70 86.59 -39.06
C MET A 627 18.43 86.79 -37.72
N GLN A 628 18.30 85.84 -36.80
CA GLN A 628 18.97 85.85 -35.49
C GLN A 628 20.23 84.97 -35.47
N GLY A 629 20.50 84.29 -36.58
CA GLY A 629 21.54 83.28 -36.73
C GLY A 629 22.87 83.88 -37.19
N ALA A 630 23.73 83.00 -37.72
CA ALA A 630 25.11 83.33 -38.03
C ALA A 630 25.34 84.02 -39.39
N MET A 631 24.28 84.43 -40.10
CA MET A 631 24.40 85.07 -41.40
C MET A 631 24.73 86.56 -41.24
N SER A 632 25.89 87.00 -41.75
CA SER A 632 26.42 88.36 -41.51
C SER A 632 25.73 89.46 -42.32
N ASN A 633 25.08 89.11 -43.44
CA ASN A 633 24.37 90.06 -44.29
C ASN A 633 22.86 90.05 -43.98
N ALA A 634 22.36 91.13 -43.37
CA ALA A 634 20.96 91.27 -42.96
C ALA A 634 19.96 91.40 -44.13
N PHE A 635 20.44 91.68 -45.35
CA PHE A 635 19.60 91.66 -46.55
C PHE A 635 19.40 90.22 -47.05
N GLU A 636 20.50 89.47 -47.17
CA GLU A 636 20.45 88.04 -47.54
C GLU A 636 19.65 87.22 -46.53
N ALA A 637 19.84 87.47 -45.23
CA ALA A 637 19.06 86.76 -44.20
C ALA A 637 17.54 86.97 -44.38
N ARG A 638 17.10 88.16 -44.80
CA ARG A 638 15.69 88.43 -45.08
C ARG A 638 15.20 87.70 -46.32
N GLU A 639 16.01 87.66 -47.37
CA GLU A 639 15.70 86.94 -48.60
C GLU A 639 15.57 85.43 -48.34
N TYR A 640 16.51 84.85 -47.59
CA TYR A 640 16.45 83.43 -47.22
C TYR A 640 15.26 83.14 -46.32
N GLN A 641 14.93 84.01 -45.35
CA GLN A 641 13.75 83.84 -44.51
C GLN A 641 12.46 83.87 -45.36
N ALA A 642 12.36 84.79 -46.32
CA ALA A 642 11.21 84.89 -47.21
C ALA A 642 11.09 83.63 -48.09
N ASP A 643 12.20 83.13 -48.63
CA ASP A 643 12.22 81.89 -49.41
C ASP A 643 11.83 80.67 -48.57
N TYR A 644 12.31 80.57 -47.32
CA TYR A 644 11.93 79.50 -46.41
C TYR A 644 10.42 79.51 -46.14
N GLN A 645 9.86 80.68 -45.83
CA GLN A 645 8.43 80.83 -45.60
C GLN A 645 7.63 80.48 -46.85
N ARG A 646 8.12 80.87 -48.04
CA ARG A 646 7.49 80.52 -49.31
C ARG A 646 7.49 79.02 -49.56
N VAL A 647 8.61 78.33 -49.33
CA VAL A 647 8.67 76.86 -49.48
C VAL A 647 7.77 76.15 -48.47
N VAL A 648 7.67 76.64 -47.23
CA VAL A 648 6.75 76.08 -46.23
C VAL A 648 5.30 76.30 -46.64
N ALA A 649 4.95 77.49 -47.12
CA ALA A 649 3.57 77.87 -47.48
C ALA A 649 3.10 77.20 -48.78
N GLU A 650 3.93 77.20 -49.83
CA GLU A 650 3.59 76.61 -51.12
C GLU A 650 3.82 75.08 -51.13
N GLY A 651 4.71 74.58 -50.29
CA GLY A 651 5.07 73.16 -50.22
C GLY A 651 5.82 72.66 -51.46
N VAL A 652 6.42 73.56 -52.26
CA VAL A 652 7.18 73.28 -53.48
C VAL A 652 8.68 73.49 -53.23
N PRO A 653 9.55 72.53 -53.61
CA PRO A 653 11.01 72.70 -53.57
C PRO A 653 11.50 73.95 -54.29
N MET A 654 12.47 74.63 -53.68
CA MET A 654 13.17 75.76 -54.31
C MET A 654 14.64 75.43 -54.48
N LEU A 655 15.13 75.56 -55.72
CA LEU A 655 16.54 75.39 -56.05
C LEU A 655 17.00 76.59 -56.89
N LEU A 656 18.04 77.28 -56.45
CA LEU A 656 18.63 78.36 -57.23
C LEU A 656 20.11 78.59 -56.92
N ASP A 657 20.78 79.19 -57.90
CA ASP A 657 22.12 79.74 -57.75
C ASP A 657 22.00 81.14 -57.13
N ARG A 658 22.67 81.35 -55.99
CA ARG A 658 22.72 82.65 -55.31
C ARG A 658 24.10 82.89 -54.72
N THR A 659 24.41 84.14 -54.47
CA THR A 659 25.62 84.50 -53.74
C THR A 659 25.35 84.43 -52.24
N LEU A 660 26.28 83.88 -51.48
CA LEU A 660 26.24 83.81 -50.02
C LEU A 660 27.49 84.49 -49.46
N HIS A 661 27.29 85.49 -48.60
CA HIS A 661 28.39 86.13 -47.88
C HIS A 661 28.60 85.47 -46.52
N THR A 662 29.78 84.89 -46.33
CA THR A 662 30.22 84.27 -45.07
C THR A 662 31.43 85.05 -44.56
N GLY A 663 31.19 86.03 -43.69
CA GLY A 663 32.25 86.90 -43.16
C GLY A 663 32.95 87.69 -44.28
N SER A 664 34.26 87.44 -44.49
CA SER A 664 35.07 88.10 -45.52
C SER A 664 35.02 87.43 -46.90
N THR A 665 34.31 86.31 -47.05
CA THR A 665 34.33 85.49 -48.26
C THR A 665 32.96 85.52 -48.95
N MET A 666 32.97 85.75 -50.27
CA MET A 666 31.78 85.67 -51.12
C MET A 666 31.79 84.32 -51.83
N LEU A 667 30.78 83.49 -51.58
CA LEU A 667 30.60 82.20 -52.24
C LEU A 667 29.47 82.30 -53.25
N THR A 668 29.61 81.67 -54.42
CA THR A 668 28.47 81.40 -55.29
C THR A 668 27.98 79.99 -54.97
N ILE A 669 26.77 79.89 -54.42
CA ILE A 669 26.21 78.62 -53.96
C ILE A 669 25.05 78.16 -54.84
N TYR A 670 24.98 76.85 -55.06
CA TYR A 670 23.76 76.18 -55.48
C TYR A 670 22.98 75.76 -54.24
N HIS A 671 21.88 76.44 -53.96
CA HIS A 671 21.10 76.29 -52.73
C HIS A 671 19.78 75.58 -53.01
N TRP A 672 19.54 74.47 -52.32
CA TRP A 672 18.24 73.78 -52.30
C TRP A 672 17.52 73.97 -50.96
N ILE A 673 16.21 74.12 -51.04
CA ILE A 673 15.28 74.17 -49.91
C ILE A 673 14.12 73.23 -50.24
N LEU A 674 13.97 72.17 -49.47
CA LEU A 674 12.96 71.13 -49.67
C LEU A 674 11.98 71.13 -48.49
N PRO A 675 10.65 71.12 -48.70
CA PRO A 675 9.70 70.95 -47.60
C PRO A 675 9.71 69.50 -47.12
N TYR A 676 9.85 69.27 -45.81
CA TYR A 676 9.67 67.93 -45.24
C TYR A 676 8.33 67.84 -44.53
N ARG A 677 7.68 66.68 -44.65
CA ARG A 677 6.31 66.44 -44.21
C ARG A 677 6.26 65.39 -43.11
N ASP A 678 5.27 65.49 -42.23
CA ASP A 678 4.96 64.39 -41.30
C ASP A 678 4.19 63.25 -41.99
N SER A 679 3.83 62.22 -41.21
CA SER A 679 3.04 61.07 -41.67
C SER A 679 1.62 61.43 -42.14
N THR A 680 1.13 62.64 -41.87
CA THR A 680 -0.18 63.13 -42.33
C THR A 680 -0.10 63.99 -43.60
N GLY A 681 1.12 64.26 -44.09
CA GLY A 681 1.36 65.02 -45.32
C GLY A 681 1.46 66.53 -45.12
N GLU A 682 1.33 67.04 -43.90
CA GLU A 682 1.55 68.46 -43.60
C GLU A 682 3.04 68.81 -43.61
N VAL A 683 3.38 69.97 -44.16
CA VAL A 683 4.77 70.47 -44.15
C VAL A 683 5.13 70.87 -42.73
N GLN A 684 6.08 70.14 -42.13
CA GLN A 684 6.57 70.39 -40.77
C GLN A 684 7.75 71.36 -40.74
N GLY A 685 8.33 71.65 -41.90
CA GLY A 685 9.43 72.57 -42.04
C GLY A 685 10.18 72.34 -43.35
N ILE A 686 11.44 72.73 -43.38
CA ILE A 686 12.31 72.61 -44.54
C ILE A 686 13.62 71.90 -44.20
N ILE A 687 14.12 71.14 -45.16
CA ILE A 687 15.49 70.64 -45.21
C ILE A 687 16.19 71.41 -46.32
N GLY A 688 17.17 72.21 -45.94
CA GLY A 688 17.96 72.98 -46.87
C GLY A 688 19.43 72.56 -46.83
N GLY A 689 20.13 72.89 -47.90
CA GLY A 689 21.57 72.72 -47.96
C GLY A 689 22.13 73.39 -49.20
N TRP A 690 23.45 73.55 -49.25
CA TRP A 690 24.06 74.17 -50.41
C TRP A 690 25.40 73.54 -50.78
N ILE A 691 25.76 73.71 -52.04
CA ILE A 691 27.06 73.35 -52.59
C ILE A 691 27.73 74.64 -53.08
N ASP A 692 29.00 74.84 -52.74
CA ASP A 692 29.80 75.92 -53.29
C ASP A 692 30.17 75.58 -54.75
N ILE A 693 29.78 76.45 -55.68
CA ILE A 693 30.03 76.34 -57.11
C ILE A 693 30.91 77.48 -57.63
N SER A 694 31.60 78.21 -56.74
CA SER A 694 32.44 79.36 -57.09
C SER A 694 33.51 78.98 -58.12
N ASP A 695 34.31 77.95 -57.82
CA ASP A 695 35.36 77.45 -58.73
C ASP A 695 34.77 76.97 -60.05
N ARG A 696 33.63 76.26 -59.99
CA ARG A 696 32.96 75.74 -61.19
C ARG A 696 32.48 76.87 -62.10
N ARG A 697 31.96 77.95 -61.53
CA ARG A 697 31.46 79.09 -62.28
C ARG A 697 32.60 79.90 -62.91
N GLN A 698 33.69 80.12 -62.16
CA GLN A 698 34.89 80.75 -62.69
C GLN A 698 35.48 79.96 -63.87
N LEU A 699 35.60 78.63 -63.74
CA LEU A 699 36.06 77.76 -64.83
C LEU A 699 35.14 77.81 -66.06
N PHE A 700 33.82 77.92 -65.85
CA PHE A 700 32.86 78.00 -66.94
C PHE A 700 32.98 79.33 -67.71
N ASP A 701 33.15 80.44 -67.00
CA ASP A 701 33.33 81.77 -67.59
C ASP A 701 34.68 81.87 -68.33
N GLU A 702 35.76 81.29 -67.79
CA GLU A 702 37.05 81.17 -68.47
C GLU A 702 36.94 80.34 -69.77
N LEU A 703 36.20 79.21 -69.73
CA LEU A 703 35.97 78.37 -70.91
C LEU A 703 35.15 79.10 -71.98
N ARG A 704 34.14 79.87 -71.57
CA ARG A 704 33.32 80.67 -72.48
C ARG A 704 34.14 81.75 -73.18
N ALA A 705 34.98 82.48 -72.43
CA ALA A 705 35.88 83.49 -72.99
C ALA A 705 36.96 82.88 -73.90
N ALA A 706 37.39 81.64 -73.65
CA ALA A 706 38.30 80.92 -74.54
C ALA A 706 37.61 80.47 -75.84
N LYS A 707 36.35 80.00 -75.75
CA LYS A 707 35.56 79.58 -76.91
C LYS A 707 35.23 80.74 -77.85
N GLU A 708 34.80 81.89 -77.32
CA GLU A 708 34.48 83.07 -78.15
C GLU A 708 35.71 83.56 -78.94
N ARG A 709 36.91 83.53 -78.32
CA ARG A 709 38.18 83.81 -79.03
C ARG A 709 38.47 82.82 -80.16
N ALA A 710 38.14 81.54 -79.96
CA ALA A 710 38.34 80.51 -80.99
C ALA A 710 37.35 80.67 -82.16
N ASP A 711 36.09 81.02 -81.86
CA ASP A 711 35.04 81.19 -82.88
C ASP A 711 35.24 82.46 -83.72
N GLU A 712 35.77 83.56 -83.16
CA GLU A 712 36.19 84.74 -83.94
C GLU A 712 37.34 84.43 -84.91
N ALA A 713 38.35 83.69 -84.46
CA ALA A 713 39.46 83.26 -85.32
C ALA A 713 38.98 82.35 -86.47
N ASN A 714 37.99 81.49 -86.21
CA ASN A 714 37.42 80.58 -87.21
C ASN A 714 36.51 81.29 -88.23
N ARG A 715 35.77 82.33 -87.80
CA ARG A 715 35.02 83.21 -88.71
C ARG A 715 35.94 83.99 -89.64
N ALA A 716 37.03 84.58 -89.13
CA ALA A 716 38.00 85.27 -89.96
C ALA A 716 38.61 84.36 -91.05
N LYS A 717 38.92 83.10 -90.70
CA LYS A 717 39.42 82.08 -91.63
C LYS A 717 38.38 81.67 -92.69
N SER A 718 37.10 81.59 -92.29
CA SER A 718 36.01 81.20 -93.18
C SER A 718 35.67 82.30 -94.21
N THR A 719 35.71 83.58 -93.82
CA THR A 719 35.56 84.70 -94.75
C THR A 719 36.71 84.75 -95.77
N PHE A 720 37.96 84.48 -95.34
CA PHE A 720 39.12 84.43 -96.25
C PHE A 720 39.02 83.30 -97.28
N LEU A 721 38.56 82.12 -96.88
CA LEU A 721 38.36 80.97 -97.78
C LEU A 721 37.18 81.18 -98.75
N ALA A 722 36.14 81.89 -98.33
CA ALA A 722 34.98 82.20 -99.19
C ALA A 722 35.33 83.17 -100.33
N THR A 723 36.18 84.18 -100.08
CA THR A 723 36.64 85.11 -101.13
C THR A 723 37.57 84.42 -102.14
N MET A 724 38.48 83.55 -101.66
CA MET A 724 39.38 82.75 -102.51
C MET A 724 38.63 81.77 -103.43
N SER A 725 37.52 81.20 -102.97
CA SER A 725 36.71 80.28 -103.80
C SER A 725 35.95 80.98 -104.93
N HIS A 726 35.75 82.29 -104.86
CA HIS A 726 35.03 83.08 -105.86
C HIS A 726 35.92 83.49 -107.06
N GLU A 727 37.26 83.50 -106.91
CA GLU A 727 38.19 83.84 -108.00
C GLU A 727 38.67 82.64 -108.83
N ILE A 728 38.67 81.41 -108.27
CA ILE A 728 39.16 80.21 -108.99
C ILE A 728 38.12 79.66 -110.00
N ARG A 729 36.88 80.17 -109.95
CA ARG A 729 35.78 79.72 -110.83
C ARG A 729 35.44 80.71 -111.95
N THR A 730 36.11 81.85 -111.98
CA THR A 730 36.34 82.71 -113.16
C THR A 730 37.65 82.30 -113.82
#